data_AF-A0A561ECQ4-F1
#
_entry.id   AF-A0A561ECQ4-F1
#
_cell.length_a   1.000
_cell.length_b   1.000
_cell.length_c   1.000
_cell.angle_alpha   90.00
_cell.angle_beta   90.00
_cell.angle_gamma   90.00
#
_symmetry.space_group_name_H-M   'P 1'
#
loop_
_entity.id
_entity.type
_entity.pdbx_description
1 polymer ?
#
loop_
_entity_poly.entity_id
_entity_poly.type
_entity_poly.pdbx_seq_one_letter_code
_entity_poly.pdbx_strand_id
1 'polypeptide(L)'
;MEGPEITFAEAVIDNGRFGTRKVRFETGRLAKQAGGAVLCYLDDETTLLSTTAAGKQPKDQFDFFPLTVDVEERMYAAGKIPGSFFRREGRPSTDAILTCRLIDRPLRPAFRKGLRNEVQVVITVLSLNPDHQYDVLAINGASASTQISGLPFSGPIGATRVSLIDGEWVAFPNFSDSERSVFDMVVAGRVVGDDVAIMMVEAESTESTWDLVKHQGKGAPTEEVVAEGLEASKKFIRVLCEAQAQLATKAAKPVQDFPVFLDYQDDTYAAVAAAATDKLRTLLSIADKQDRESQLDAYKDELKDELAGDGKPFEGRAKEISAAYRSVQKNVVRERILRDKVRIDGRGPKDIRALSAEVEVLPRVHGSAIFERGETQIMGVTTLNMLRMEQQLDTLSPVTRKRYMHNYNFPPYSTGETGRVGSPKRREIGHGALAERALMPVLPTREEFPYAIRQVSEALGSNGSTSMGSVCASTLALLNAGVPLRAPVAGIAMGLVSAEVDGKTEYAALTDILGAEDAFGDMDFKVAGTREFVTAIQLDTKLDGIPADVLAGALTQARDARLHILDVMNEAIDAPDEMSPYAPRVIAVKIPVDKIGEVIGPKGKMINQIQEDTGADLSIEDDGTVYIGATDGPSAEAARAAVNAIANPQMPEVGERFLGTVVKTTTFGAFVSLLPGKDGLLHISEVRKLVGGKRIDAVEDVLKIGQKVQVELKEIDPRGKLSLAVVEEAASADDADDAADSAGHDAPAADAADAVSTDGASSDGDDGQERGERRPRNRRRGGRGRGHGEGADGAHAGDSAGASDEA
;
A
#
# COMPACT_ATOMS: atom_id res chain seq x y z
N MET A 1 -4.89 23.87 35.14
CA MET A 1 -3.90 24.97 35.09
C MET A 1 -4.53 26.08 34.29
N GLU A 2 -4.86 27.19 34.93
CA GLU A 2 -5.61 28.29 34.30
C GLU A 2 -4.73 29.54 34.34
N GLY A 3 -4.24 29.94 33.17
CA GLY A 3 -3.67 31.26 32.93
C GLY A 3 -4.63 32.07 32.07
N PRO A 4 -4.68 33.40 32.20
CA PRO A 4 -5.70 34.24 31.55
C PRO A 4 -5.64 34.22 30.01
N GLU A 5 -4.55 33.73 29.42
CA GLU A 5 -4.39 33.57 27.97
C GLU A 5 -4.88 32.20 27.45
N ILE A 6 -5.12 31.21 28.32
CA ILE A 6 -5.49 29.85 27.90
C ILE A 6 -6.99 29.81 27.66
N THR A 7 -7.39 29.52 26.41
CA THR A 7 -8.80 29.39 26.01
C THR A 7 -9.04 28.04 25.34
N PHE A 8 -10.25 27.51 25.51
CA PHE A 8 -10.66 26.25 24.90
C PHE A 8 -12.12 26.28 24.40
N ALA A 9 -12.43 25.27 23.58
CA ALA A 9 -13.78 24.91 23.14
C ALA A 9 -13.83 23.38 22.95
N GLU A 10 -15.02 22.79 23.08
CA GLU A 10 -15.21 21.34 23.02
C GLU A 10 -16.40 20.98 22.11
N ALA A 11 -16.20 19.99 21.24
CA ALA A 11 -17.22 19.37 20.41
C ALA A 11 -17.59 18.01 21.04
N VAL A 12 -18.87 17.84 21.36
CA VAL A 12 -19.42 16.61 21.94
C VAL A 12 -20.16 15.83 20.85
N ILE A 13 -19.67 14.64 20.55
CA ILE A 13 -20.12 13.78 19.46
C ILE A 13 -20.92 12.63 20.06
N ASP A 14 -22.24 12.66 19.88
CA ASP A 14 -23.16 11.63 20.38
C ASP A 14 -23.36 10.51 19.35
N ASN A 15 -22.94 9.29 19.70
CA ASN A 15 -23.12 8.07 18.92
C ASN A 15 -24.21 7.15 19.55
N GLY A 16 -25.05 7.66 20.44
CA GLY A 16 -26.16 6.93 21.05
C GLY A 16 -25.68 5.70 21.83
N ARG A 17 -26.04 4.50 21.35
CA ARG A 17 -25.65 3.23 22.01
C ARG A 17 -24.14 2.95 21.97
N PHE A 18 -23.40 3.60 21.08
CA PHE A 18 -21.93 3.53 21.02
C PHE A 18 -21.25 4.60 21.90
N GLY A 19 -22.01 5.31 22.75
CA GLY A 19 -21.49 6.28 23.70
C GLY A 19 -21.22 7.64 23.08
N THR A 20 -20.25 8.37 23.65
CA THR A 20 -20.00 9.77 23.34
C THR A 20 -18.50 10.02 23.22
N ARG A 21 -18.09 10.79 22.21
CA ARG A 21 -16.70 11.24 22.01
C ARG A 21 -16.59 12.73 22.27
N LYS A 22 -15.45 13.19 22.78
CA LYS A 22 -15.17 14.59 23.07
C LYS A 22 -13.91 15.05 22.34
N VAL A 23 -14.08 15.96 21.39
CA VAL A 23 -12.97 16.64 20.71
C VAL A 23 -12.77 18.02 21.34
N ARG A 24 -11.64 18.23 22.02
CA ARG A 24 -11.31 19.49 22.73
C ARG A 24 -10.19 20.23 22.00
N PHE A 25 -10.37 21.53 21.80
CA PHE A 25 -9.39 22.43 21.20
C PHE A 25 -8.92 23.44 22.25
N GLU A 26 -7.60 23.58 22.46
CA GLU A 26 -7.00 24.52 23.40
C GLU A 26 -5.93 25.40 22.71
N THR A 27 -5.91 26.70 23.01
CA THR A 27 -4.90 27.64 22.50
C THR A 27 -4.38 28.59 23.58
N GLY A 28 -3.42 29.46 23.23
CA GLY A 28 -2.76 30.41 24.12
C GLY A 28 -1.67 29.81 25.02
N ARG A 29 -1.58 28.47 25.14
CA ARG A 29 -0.57 27.78 25.96
C ARG A 29 0.76 27.54 25.24
N LEU A 30 0.73 26.87 24.09
CA LEU A 30 1.93 26.37 23.37
C LEU A 30 2.20 27.13 22.07
N ALA A 31 3.43 27.04 21.58
CA ALA A 31 3.87 27.52 20.25
C ALA A 31 3.45 28.95 19.87
N LYS A 32 3.39 29.88 20.84
CA LYS A 32 2.84 31.25 20.70
C LYS A 32 3.45 32.11 19.57
N GLN A 33 4.63 31.73 19.06
CA GLN A 33 5.32 32.39 17.94
C GLN A 33 4.75 32.02 16.55
N ALA A 34 3.91 30.98 16.46
CA ALA A 34 3.24 30.62 15.20
C ALA A 34 2.21 31.69 14.79
N GLY A 35 1.78 31.62 13.52
CA GLY A 35 0.60 32.36 13.06
C GLY A 35 -0.61 32.00 13.91
N GLY A 36 -0.94 30.70 13.97
CA GLY A 36 -1.86 30.12 14.94
C GLY A 36 -1.33 28.80 15.48
N ALA A 37 -1.77 28.41 16.68
CA ALA A 37 -1.37 27.18 17.34
C ALA A 37 -2.54 26.62 18.18
N VAL A 38 -2.94 25.37 17.93
CA VAL A 38 -4.02 24.71 18.67
C VAL A 38 -3.55 23.31 19.09
N LEU A 39 -3.70 23.03 20.38
CA LEU A 39 -3.53 21.70 20.95
C LEU A 39 -4.89 21.01 20.96
N CYS A 40 -4.99 19.89 20.27
CA CYS A 40 -6.22 19.17 19.99
C CYS A 40 -6.22 17.84 20.73
N TYR A 41 -7.35 17.51 21.34
CA TYR A 41 -7.54 16.34 22.18
C TYR A 41 -8.74 15.53 21.67
N LEU A 42 -8.62 14.19 21.66
CA LEU A 42 -9.75 13.27 21.56
C LEU A 42 -9.81 12.47 22.87
N ASP A 43 -10.95 12.59 23.55
CA ASP A 43 -11.27 11.98 24.86
C ASP A 43 -10.23 12.28 25.97
N ASP A 44 -9.53 13.41 25.83
CA ASP A 44 -8.39 13.87 26.64
C ASP A 44 -7.14 12.94 26.64
N GLU A 45 -7.16 11.80 25.94
CA GLU A 45 -6.06 10.83 25.87
C GLU A 45 -5.15 11.04 24.65
N THR A 46 -5.74 11.10 23.45
CA THR A 46 -5.00 11.33 22.20
C THR A 46 -4.81 12.84 22.02
N THR A 47 -3.57 13.30 21.87
CA THR A 47 -3.20 14.72 21.85
C THR A 47 -2.32 15.07 20.65
N LEU A 48 -2.73 16.06 19.87
CA LEU A 48 -2.01 16.59 18.70
C LEU A 48 -1.73 18.08 18.86
N LEU A 49 -0.52 18.55 18.55
CA LEU A 49 -0.25 19.98 18.38
C LEU A 49 -0.29 20.33 16.90
N SER A 50 -1.22 21.21 16.50
CA SER A 50 -1.21 21.83 15.18
C SER A 50 -0.72 23.28 15.27
N THR A 51 0.17 23.66 14.36
CA THR A 51 0.61 25.05 14.17
C THR A 51 0.47 25.44 12.71
N THR A 52 0.09 26.70 12.47
CA THR A 52 0.03 27.30 11.14
C THR A 52 0.89 28.56 11.11
N ALA A 53 1.74 28.69 10.11
CA ALA A 53 2.60 29.85 9.88
C ALA A 53 2.56 30.29 8.41
N ALA A 54 2.87 31.56 8.16
CA ALA A 54 2.91 32.12 6.81
C ALA A 54 4.18 32.96 6.59
N GLY A 55 4.77 32.85 5.41
CA GLY A 55 5.89 33.67 4.96
C GLY A 55 5.47 35.12 4.78
N LYS A 56 6.26 36.07 5.30
CA LYS A 56 5.96 37.51 5.23
C LYS A 56 5.97 38.06 3.80
N GLN A 57 6.77 37.46 2.92
CA GLN A 57 6.86 37.84 1.51
C GLN A 57 6.14 36.79 0.64
N PRO A 58 5.39 37.20 -0.39
CA PRO A 58 4.83 36.28 -1.37
C PRO A 58 5.92 35.63 -2.23
N LYS A 59 5.56 34.52 -2.87
CA LYS A 59 6.33 33.88 -3.94
C LYS A 59 5.65 34.16 -5.28
N ASP A 60 5.75 35.40 -5.72
CA ASP A 60 5.16 35.89 -6.97
C ASP A 60 5.73 35.20 -8.23
N GLN A 61 6.89 34.54 -8.12
CA GLN A 61 7.44 33.68 -9.17
C GLN A 61 6.70 32.34 -9.33
N PHE A 62 5.80 31.95 -8.42
CA PHE A 62 4.96 30.75 -8.54
C PHE A 62 3.58 31.06 -9.14
N ASP A 63 3.11 30.18 -10.02
CA ASP A 63 1.78 30.18 -10.62
C ASP A 63 0.73 29.43 -9.76
N PHE A 64 1.15 28.78 -8.68
CA PHE A 64 0.29 28.08 -7.71
C PHE A 64 0.38 28.68 -6.30
N PHE A 65 -0.58 28.34 -5.43
CA PHE A 65 -0.56 28.71 -4.00
C PHE A 65 0.33 27.72 -3.20
N PRO A 66 1.46 28.16 -2.62
CA PRO A 66 2.40 27.29 -1.90
C PRO A 66 1.94 26.99 -0.45
N LEU A 67 0.81 26.28 -0.32
CA LEU A 67 0.44 25.57 0.90
C LEU A 67 1.23 24.26 1.01
N THR A 68 1.82 24.03 2.18
CA THR A 68 2.45 22.78 2.60
C THR A 68 1.82 22.32 3.91
N VAL A 69 1.40 21.06 3.98
CA VAL A 69 0.97 20.40 5.23
C VAL A 69 1.96 19.30 5.59
N ASP A 70 2.40 19.24 6.84
CA ASP A 70 3.30 18.19 7.34
C ASP A 70 2.75 17.53 8.61
N VAL A 71 2.83 16.20 8.66
CA VAL A 71 2.36 15.37 9.78
C VAL A 71 3.56 14.64 10.36
N GLU A 72 3.92 15.03 11.56
CA GLU A 72 5.09 14.58 12.31
C GLU A 72 4.66 13.59 13.39
N GLU A 73 4.66 12.30 13.03
CA GLU A 73 4.57 11.22 14.00
C GLU A 73 5.76 11.25 14.95
N ARG A 74 5.52 10.88 16.22
CA ARG A 74 6.55 10.76 17.26
C ARG A 74 6.30 9.48 18.02
N MET A 75 7.28 8.57 18.04
CA MET A 75 7.09 7.24 18.61
C MET A 75 6.86 7.28 20.13
N TYR A 76 7.32 8.35 20.80
CA TYR A 76 7.00 8.62 22.20
C TYR A 76 5.50 8.80 22.47
N ALA A 77 4.68 9.18 21.48
CA ALA A 77 3.23 9.31 21.63
C ALA A 77 2.54 7.96 21.93
N ALA A 78 3.16 6.85 21.53
CA ALA A 78 2.78 5.49 21.88
C ALA A 78 3.76 4.83 22.88
N GLY A 79 4.60 5.63 23.56
CA GLY A 79 5.62 5.15 24.51
C GLY A 79 6.79 4.36 23.89
N LYS A 80 6.93 4.35 22.56
CA LYS A 80 7.93 3.55 21.82
C LYS A 80 9.21 4.35 21.55
N ILE A 81 10.35 3.68 21.51
CA ILE A 81 11.58 4.17 20.87
C ILE A 81 11.57 3.68 19.42
N PRO A 82 11.85 4.50 18.39
CA PRO A 82 11.86 4.06 17.00
C PRO A 82 12.78 2.87 16.76
N GLY A 83 12.30 1.83 16.08
CA GLY A 83 13.07 0.64 15.68
C GLY A 83 14.13 0.92 14.61
N SER A 84 14.10 2.11 14.00
CA SER A 84 15.10 2.60 13.04
C SER A 84 16.53 2.49 13.58
N PHE A 85 17.51 2.30 12.68
CA PHE A 85 18.92 2.11 13.06
C PHE A 85 19.48 3.26 13.94
N PHE A 86 18.99 4.49 13.74
CA PHE A 86 19.40 5.68 14.49
C PHE A 86 18.56 5.94 15.76
N ARG A 87 17.59 5.09 16.09
CA ARG A 87 16.64 5.25 17.22
C ARG A 87 15.93 6.61 17.22
N ARG A 88 15.62 7.09 16.01
CA ARG A 88 14.97 8.38 15.73
C ARG A 88 14.01 8.23 14.55
N GLU A 89 12.94 9.01 14.55
CA GLU A 89 12.02 9.17 13.42
C GLU A 89 12.79 9.66 12.17
N GLY A 90 12.39 9.17 10.99
CA GLY A 90 13.13 9.33 9.74
C GLY A 90 12.30 9.96 8.64
N ARG A 91 12.15 9.25 7.51
CA ARG A 91 11.15 9.60 6.49
C ARG A 91 9.73 9.45 7.10
N PRO A 92 8.76 10.28 6.70
CA PRO A 92 7.35 10.08 7.07
C PRO A 92 6.85 8.68 6.69
N SER A 93 5.90 8.16 7.48
CA SER A 93 5.17 6.94 7.20
C SER A 93 4.16 7.13 6.07
N THR A 94 3.57 6.04 5.58
CA THR A 94 2.45 6.11 4.63
C THR A 94 1.29 6.90 5.25
N ASP A 95 0.94 6.60 6.50
CA ASP A 95 -0.22 7.16 7.19
C ASP A 95 -0.04 8.67 7.47
N ALA A 96 1.17 9.11 7.81
CA ALA A 96 1.52 10.52 7.89
C ALA A 96 1.34 11.23 6.53
N ILE A 97 1.78 10.63 5.41
CA ILE A 97 1.64 11.19 4.06
C ILE A 97 0.18 11.20 3.57
N LEU A 98 -0.60 10.18 3.89
CA LEU A 98 -2.03 10.14 3.61
C LEU A 98 -2.77 11.20 4.43
N THR A 99 -2.46 11.32 5.72
CA THR A 99 -3.01 12.37 6.60
C THR A 99 -2.65 13.78 6.08
N CYS A 100 -1.41 14.01 5.63
CA CYS A 100 -1.04 15.27 4.96
C CYS A 100 -1.98 15.59 3.79
N ARG A 101 -2.39 14.59 3.00
CA ARG A 101 -3.33 14.78 1.89
C ARG A 101 -4.78 14.97 2.34
N LEU A 102 -5.25 14.23 3.35
CA LEU A 102 -6.59 14.39 3.91
C LEU A 102 -6.80 15.78 4.53
N ILE A 103 -5.72 16.40 5.01
CA ILE A 103 -5.73 17.80 5.48
C ILE A 103 -5.63 18.78 4.30
N ASP A 104 -4.69 18.58 3.38
CA ASP A 104 -4.45 19.53 2.27
C ASP A 104 -5.66 19.69 1.35
N ARG A 105 -6.34 18.58 1.02
CA ARG A 105 -7.50 18.53 0.10
C ARG A 105 -8.62 19.52 0.47
N PRO A 106 -9.20 19.50 1.69
CA PRO A 106 -10.25 20.46 2.07
C PRO A 106 -9.70 21.84 2.43
N LEU A 107 -8.49 21.97 3.00
CA LEU A 107 -7.95 23.28 3.39
C LEU A 107 -7.57 24.14 2.18
N ARG A 108 -6.93 23.56 1.16
CA ARG A 108 -6.42 24.27 -0.02
C ARG A 108 -7.48 25.14 -0.75
N PRO A 109 -8.70 24.67 -1.09
CA PRO A 109 -9.73 25.48 -1.73
C PRO A 109 -10.41 26.50 -0.80
N ALA A 110 -10.17 26.45 0.52
CA ALA A 110 -10.72 27.42 1.47
C ALA A 110 -9.85 28.69 1.65
N PHE A 111 -8.64 28.75 1.09
CA PHE A 111 -7.85 29.99 1.07
C PHE A 111 -8.33 30.94 -0.04
N ARG A 112 -8.23 32.26 0.21
CA ARG A 112 -8.52 33.31 -0.80
C ARG A 112 -7.69 33.07 -2.07
N LYS A 113 -8.37 32.99 -3.22
CA LYS A 113 -7.73 32.85 -4.54
C LYS A 113 -6.68 33.94 -4.77
N GLY A 114 -5.60 33.59 -5.47
CA GLY A 114 -4.48 34.49 -5.77
C GLY A 114 -3.48 34.68 -4.62
N LEU A 115 -3.65 34.05 -3.46
CA LEU A 115 -2.63 34.03 -2.42
C LEU A 115 -1.35 33.33 -2.92
N ARG A 116 -0.19 33.95 -2.72
CA ARG A 116 1.14 33.40 -3.10
C ARG A 116 2.15 33.34 -1.96
N ASN A 117 1.77 33.70 -0.74
CA ASN A 117 2.61 33.51 0.45
C ASN A 117 2.74 32.02 0.77
N GLU A 118 3.93 31.57 1.14
CA GLU A 118 4.16 30.22 1.68
C GLU A 118 3.35 30.06 2.97
N VAL A 119 2.46 29.08 3.02
CA VAL A 119 1.71 28.70 4.22
C VAL A 119 2.14 27.29 4.61
N GLN A 120 2.61 27.11 5.84
CA GLN A 120 2.94 25.79 6.38
C GLN A 120 2.02 25.47 7.56
N VAL A 121 1.38 24.32 7.49
CA VAL A 121 0.60 23.74 8.60
C VAL A 121 1.33 22.49 9.08
N VAL A 122 1.80 22.47 10.32
CA VAL A 122 2.52 21.34 10.91
C VAL A 122 1.68 20.73 12.02
N ILE A 123 1.46 19.42 11.97
CA ILE A 123 0.75 18.66 12.98
C ILE A 123 1.74 17.68 13.61
N THR A 124 1.95 17.74 14.92
CA THR A 124 2.79 16.78 15.66
C THR A 124 1.92 15.90 16.54
N VAL A 125 2.06 14.58 16.42
CA VAL A 125 1.41 13.62 17.32
C VAL A 125 2.18 13.59 18.64
N LEU A 126 1.53 13.91 19.76
CA LEU A 126 2.19 14.04 21.08
C LEU A 126 1.80 12.93 22.06
N SER A 127 0.55 12.46 22.00
CA SER A 127 0.01 11.33 22.74
C SER A 127 -1.00 10.62 21.86
N LEU A 128 -1.06 9.28 21.92
CA LEU A 128 -2.01 8.49 21.14
C LEU A 128 -2.48 7.28 21.98
N ASN A 129 -3.78 7.21 22.27
CA ASN A 129 -4.39 5.94 22.66
C ASN A 129 -4.26 4.98 21.44
N PRO A 130 -3.69 3.77 21.60
CA PRO A 130 -3.45 2.84 20.49
C PRO A 130 -4.71 2.38 19.75
N ASP A 131 -5.90 2.55 20.34
CA ASP A 131 -7.19 2.23 19.71
C ASP A 131 -7.84 3.44 19.01
N HIS A 132 -7.23 4.64 19.09
CA HIS A 132 -7.71 5.87 18.43
C HIS A 132 -6.96 6.16 17.12
N GLN A 133 -7.70 6.56 16.09
CA GLN A 133 -7.14 7.08 14.84
C GLN A 133 -6.91 8.60 14.95
N TYR A 134 -5.72 9.08 14.59
CA TYR A 134 -5.35 10.49 14.78
C TYR A 134 -5.67 11.41 13.59
N ASP A 135 -5.92 10.85 12.41
CA ASP A 135 -6.01 11.56 11.13
C ASP A 135 -7.14 12.61 11.11
N VAL A 136 -8.34 12.25 11.55
CA VAL A 136 -9.48 13.17 11.60
C VAL A 136 -9.33 14.23 12.68
N LEU A 137 -8.69 13.92 13.81
CA LEU A 137 -8.32 14.94 14.81
C LEU A 137 -7.26 15.91 14.23
N ALA A 138 -6.36 15.44 13.38
CA ALA A 138 -5.34 16.26 12.72
C ALA A 138 -5.97 17.26 11.71
N ILE A 139 -7.00 16.86 10.96
CA ILE A 139 -7.73 17.79 10.06
C ILE A 139 -8.43 18.89 10.84
N ASN A 140 -9.17 18.55 11.90
CA ASN A 140 -9.80 19.56 12.76
C ASN A 140 -8.78 20.49 13.41
N GLY A 141 -7.62 19.96 13.83
CA GLY A 141 -6.54 20.77 14.39
C GLY A 141 -5.87 21.70 13.39
N ALA A 142 -5.64 21.24 12.17
CA ALA A 142 -5.11 22.04 11.07
C ALA A 142 -6.06 23.19 10.68
N SER A 143 -7.36 22.90 10.62
CA SER A 143 -8.40 23.92 10.45
C SER A 143 -8.39 24.92 11.61
N ALA A 144 -8.43 24.45 12.86
CA ALA A 144 -8.48 25.32 14.05
C ALA A 144 -7.24 26.22 14.16
N SER A 145 -6.04 25.70 13.91
CA SER A 145 -4.79 26.48 13.96
C SER A 145 -4.67 27.47 12.80
N THR A 146 -5.23 27.15 11.62
CA THR A 146 -5.34 28.09 10.49
C THR A 146 -6.38 29.19 10.77
N GLN A 147 -7.55 28.83 11.30
CA GLN A 147 -8.64 29.76 11.59
C GLN A 147 -8.20 30.88 12.55
N ILE A 148 -7.42 30.55 13.59
CA ILE A 148 -6.94 31.55 14.54
C ILE A 148 -5.69 32.32 14.07
N SER A 149 -5.10 31.98 12.92
CA SER A 149 -3.81 32.55 12.50
C SER A 149 -3.89 33.94 11.87
N GLY A 150 -5.10 34.45 11.61
CA GLY A 150 -5.31 35.70 10.86
C GLY A 150 -4.97 35.58 9.37
N LEU A 151 -5.01 34.37 8.78
CA LEU A 151 -4.92 34.16 7.34
C LEU A 151 -6.29 34.36 6.66
N PRO A 152 -6.34 34.72 5.36
CA PRO A 152 -7.58 34.86 4.60
C PRO A 152 -8.12 33.47 4.21
N PHE A 153 -8.74 32.81 5.18
CA PHE A 153 -9.19 31.41 5.14
C PHE A 153 -10.69 31.29 5.47
N SER A 154 -11.45 30.65 4.59
CA SER A 154 -12.90 30.46 4.64
C SER A 154 -13.28 29.14 5.33
N GLY A 155 -12.87 29.01 6.59
CA GLY A 155 -13.29 27.96 7.53
C GLY A 155 -14.20 28.50 8.65
N PRO A 156 -14.39 27.73 9.74
CA PRO A 156 -13.69 26.47 10.06
C PRO A 156 -14.15 25.29 9.21
N ILE A 157 -13.25 24.34 8.98
CA ILE A 157 -13.52 23.03 8.38
C ILE A 157 -13.61 22.00 9.50
N GLY A 158 -14.74 21.31 9.57
CA GLY A 158 -14.94 20.15 10.43
C GLY A 158 -14.67 18.87 9.66
N ALA A 159 -14.09 17.86 10.32
CA ALA A 159 -13.84 16.56 9.70
C ALA A 159 -14.13 15.41 10.67
N THR A 160 -14.71 14.33 10.18
CA THR A 160 -15.00 13.15 10.99
C THR A 160 -14.78 11.89 10.17
N ARG A 161 -14.52 10.78 10.86
CA ARG A 161 -14.66 9.44 10.31
C ARG A 161 -16.00 8.91 10.79
N VAL A 162 -16.85 8.48 9.87
CA VAL A 162 -18.05 7.70 10.18
C VAL A 162 -17.87 6.28 9.67
N SER A 163 -18.21 5.29 10.51
CA SER A 163 -18.16 3.88 10.14
C SER A 163 -19.51 3.20 10.39
N LEU A 164 -19.92 2.34 9.47
CA LEU A 164 -21.23 1.68 9.48
C LEU A 164 -21.17 0.38 10.29
N ILE A 165 -21.54 0.47 11.56
CA ILE A 165 -21.43 -0.62 12.55
C ILE A 165 -22.83 -1.01 13.01
N ASP A 166 -23.18 -2.30 12.90
CA ASP A 166 -24.48 -2.83 13.32
C ASP A 166 -25.70 -2.04 12.82
N GLY A 167 -25.60 -1.43 11.63
CA GLY A 167 -26.65 -0.63 10.98
C GLY A 167 -26.66 0.86 11.34
N GLU A 168 -25.70 1.36 12.12
CA GLU A 168 -25.60 2.76 12.53
C GLU A 168 -24.27 3.40 12.09
N TRP A 169 -24.33 4.67 11.69
CA TRP A 169 -23.15 5.47 11.34
C TRP A 169 -22.54 6.12 12.59
N VAL A 170 -21.45 5.52 13.08
CA VAL A 170 -20.74 5.90 14.32
C VAL A 170 -19.58 6.83 13.99
N ALA A 171 -19.51 8.01 14.62
CA ALA A 171 -18.44 8.98 14.40
C ALA A 171 -17.27 8.82 15.38
N PHE A 172 -16.04 9.00 14.88
CA PHE A 172 -14.79 8.69 15.61
C PHE A 172 -14.82 7.26 16.20
N PRO A 173 -14.94 6.22 15.34
CA PRO A 173 -14.80 4.83 15.75
C PRO A 173 -13.37 4.52 16.23
N ASN A 174 -13.22 3.44 16.98
CA ASN A 174 -11.91 2.89 17.33
C ASN A 174 -11.32 2.03 16.20
N PHE A 175 -10.02 1.72 16.27
CA PHE A 175 -9.43 0.67 15.44
C PHE A 175 -10.13 -0.69 15.68
N SER A 176 -10.45 -1.01 16.93
CA SER A 176 -11.20 -2.21 17.33
C SER A 176 -12.65 -2.27 16.82
N ASP A 177 -13.23 -1.17 16.34
CA ASP A 177 -14.54 -1.17 15.70
C ASP A 177 -14.52 -1.66 14.25
N SER A 178 -13.35 -1.65 13.60
CA SER A 178 -13.21 -2.00 12.18
C SER A 178 -13.66 -3.43 11.85
N GLU A 179 -13.44 -4.38 12.76
CA GLU A 179 -13.89 -5.79 12.64
C GLU A 179 -15.42 -5.94 12.52
N ARG A 180 -16.17 -4.92 12.96
CA ARG A 180 -17.65 -4.90 12.98
C ARG A 180 -18.25 -3.93 11.97
N SER A 181 -17.41 -3.16 11.28
CA SER A 181 -17.83 -2.17 10.29
C SER A 181 -17.86 -2.76 8.88
N VAL A 182 -18.90 -2.45 8.11
CA VAL A 182 -18.96 -2.75 6.66
C VAL A 182 -18.48 -1.61 5.77
N PHE A 183 -18.21 -0.43 6.32
CA PHE A 183 -17.73 0.73 5.56
C PHE A 183 -17.11 1.77 6.50
N ASP A 184 -15.97 2.33 6.15
CA ASP A 184 -15.25 3.38 6.87
C ASP A 184 -15.10 4.60 5.95
N MET A 185 -15.46 5.79 6.44
CA MET A 185 -15.53 6.99 5.61
C MET A 185 -15.09 8.25 6.35
N VAL A 186 -13.97 8.83 5.93
CA VAL A 186 -13.54 10.16 6.32
C VAL A 186 -14.25 11.20 5.46
N VAL A 187 -14.94 12.14 6.11
CA VAL A 187 -15.62 13.28 5.45
C VAL A 187 -15.13 14.57 6.08
N ALA A 188 -14.81 15.58 5.26
CA ALA A 188 -14.53 16.94 5.71
C ALA A 188 -15.39 17.97 4.95
N GLY A 189 -15.80 19.02 5.64
CA GLY A 189 -16.67 20.06 5.10
C GLY A 189 -16.74 21.32 5.96
N ARG A 190 -17.52 22.32 5.51
CA ARG A 190 -17.79 23.57 6.23
C ARG A 190 -19.28 23.86 6.33
N VAL A 191 -19.70 24.60 7.35
CA VAL A 191 -21.07 25.13 7.44
C VAL A 191 -21.27 26.24 6.41
N VAL A 192 -22.33 26.16 5.61
CA VAL A 192 -22.72 27.17 4.61
C VAL A 192 -24.21 27.46 4.79
N GLY A 193 -24.53 28.65 5.30
CA GLY A 193 -25.90 28.97 5.74
C GLY A 193 -26.36 27.95 6.79
N ASP A 194 -27.51 27.32 6.52
CA ASP A 194 -28.10 26.34 7.43
C ASP A 194 -27.66 24.88 7.17
N ASP A 195 -26.85 24.57 6.14
CA ASP A 195 -26.36 23.19 5.85
C ASP A 195 -24.82 23.06 5.98
N VAL A 196 -24.29 21.85 5.80
CA VAL A 196 -22.86 21.55 5.70
C VAL A 196 -22.49 21.18 4.27
N ALA A 197 -21.67 22.02 3.64
CA ALA A 197 -21.01 21.72 2.38
C ALA A 197 -19.88 20.71 2.62
N ILE A 198 -20.08 19.46 2.19
CA ILE A 198 -19.02 18.46 2.10
C ILE A 198 -18.02 18.93 1.03
N MET A 199 -16.72 18.91 1.37
CA MET A 199 -15.62 19.35 0.51
C MET A 199 -14.71 18.20 0.07
N MET A 200 -14.58 17.16 0.91
CA MET A 200 -13.66 16.04 0.71
C MET A 200 -14.23 14.76 1.33
N VAL A 201 -14.08 13.64 0.61
CA VAL A 201 -14.35 12.28 1.11
C VAL A 201 -13.17 11.36 0.76
N GLU A 202 -12.80 10.49 1.70
CA GLU A 202 -11.97 9.29 1.48
C GLU A 202 -12.63 8.13 2.22
N ALA A 203 -13.01 7.07 1.52
CA ALA A 203 -13.81 5.98 2.08
C ALA A 203 -13.45 4.61 1.50
N GLU A 204 -13.68 3.57 2.28
CA GLU A 204 -13.39 2.16 1.96
C GLU A 204 -14.37 1.19 2.62
N SER A 205 -14.63 0.06 1.96
CA SER A 205 -15.07 -1.14 2.67
C SER A 205 -13.90 -1.68 3.50
N THR A 206 -14.21 -2.32 4.64
CA THR A 206 -13.21 -2.98 5.49
C THR A 206 -12.82 -4.36 4.96
N GLU A 207 -11.74 -4.95 5.47
CA GLU A 207 -11.41 -6.38 5.24
C GLU A 207 -12.57 -7.29 5.69
N SER A 208 -13.22 -6.97 6.80
CA SER A 208 -14.37 -7.72 7.35
C SER A 208 -15.66 -7.58 6.54
N THR A 209 -15.76 -6.62 5.61
CA THR A 209 -17.02 -6.32 4.89
C THR A 209 -17.56 -7.53 4.14
N TRP A 210 -16.70 -8.32 3.49
CA TRP A 210 -17.13 -9.51 2.77
C TRP A 210 -17.82 -10.51 3.70
N ASP A 211 -17.18 -10.86 4.83
CA ASP A 211 -17.71 -11.88 5.75
C ASP A 211 -18.95 -11.36 6.51
N LEU A 212 -18.94 -10.08 6.88
CA LEU A 212 -20.09 -9.40 7.50
C LEU A 212 -21.33 -9.46 6.59
N VAL A 213 -21.17 -9.18 5.30
CA VAL A 213 -22.27 -9.20 4.32
C VAL A 213 -22.66 -10.64 3.94
N LYS A 214 -21.70 -11.46 3.51
CA LYS A 214 -21.94 -12.79 2.92
C LYS A 214 -22.24 -13.88 3.93
N HIS A 215 -21.71 -13.78 5.15
CA HIS A 215 -21.76 -14.85 6.15
C HIS A 215 -22.45 -14.45 7.45
N GLN A 216 -22.55 -13.14 7.75
CA GLN A 216 -23.26 -12.63 8.93
C GLN A 216 -24.54 -11.82 8.60
N GLY A 217 -24.87 -11.64 7.31
CA GLY A 217 -26.12 -11.02 6.87
C GLY A 217 -26.26 -9.53 7.17
N LYS A 218 -25.14 -8.80 7.31
CA LYS A 218 -25.14 -7.32 7.39
C LYS A 218 -25.51 -6.72 6.03
N GLY A 219 -26.04 -5.50 6.04
CA GLY A 219 -26.29 -4.74 4.81
C GLY A 219 -25.00 -4.44 4.05
N ALA A 220 -25.02 -4.56 2.73
CA ALA A 220 -23.87 -4.26 1.88
C ALA A 220 -23.76 -2.74 1.64
N PRO A 221 -22.54 -2.15 1.55
CA PRO A 221 -22.36 -0.73 1.27
C PRO A 221 -22.60 -0.43 -0.21
N THR A 222 -23.86 -0.31 -0.60
CA THR A 222 -24.28 0.19 -1.92
C THR A 222 -24.17 1.71 -2.00
N GLU A 223 -24.32 2.24 -3.20
CA GLU A 223 -24.32 3.68 -3.49
C GLU A 223 -25.29 4.48 -2.62
N GLU A 224 -26.48 3.92 -2.33
CA GLU A 224 -27.50 4.52 -1.47
C GLU A 224 -27.03 4.57 0.00
N VAL A 225 -26.46 3.46 0.50
CA VAL A 225 -25.95 3.35 1.87
C VAL A 225 -24.80 4.34 2.10
N VAL A 226 -23.91 4.51 1.12
CA VAL A 226 -22.84 5.52 1.23
C VAL A 226 -23.40 6.94 1.24
N ALA A 227 -24.44 7.23 0.43
CA ALA A 227 -25.09 8.54 0.44
C ALA A 227 -25.77 8.85 1.79
N GLU A 228 -26.40 7.87 2.43
CA GLU A 228 -26.91 7.99 3.82
C GLU A 228 -25.78 8.31 4.81
N GLY A 229 -24.60 7.69 4.66
CA GLY A 229 -23.43 7.97 5.50
C GLY A 229 -22.87 9.38 5.32
N LEU A 230 -22.91 9.92 4.10
CA LEU A 230 -22.49 11.29 3.82
C LEU A 230 -23.42 12.31 4.50
N GLU A 231 -24.73 12.15 4.40
CA GLU A 231 -25.69 12.99 5.14
C GLU A 231 -25.58 12.80 6.66
N ALA A 232 -25.37 11.56 7.14
CA ALA A 232 -25.15 11.27 8.56
C ALA A 232 -23.87 11.95 9.10
N SER A 233 -22.85 12.17 8.28
CA SER A 233 -21.61 12.86 8.67
C SER A 233 -21.81 14.36 8.96
N LYS A 234 -22.75 15.03 8.26
CA LYS A 234 -22.95 16.49 8.33
C LYS A 234 -23.21 16.99 9.74
N LYS A 235 -24.03 16.26 10.52
CA LYS A 235 -24.37 16.64 11.91
C LYS A 235 -23.12 16.72 12.80
N PHE A 236 -22.16 15.81 12.61
CA PHE A 236 -20.92 15.77 13.37
C PHE A 236 -19.93 16.85 12.91
N ILE A 237 -19.82 17.06 11.59
CA ILE A 237 -19.00 18.14 11.00
C ILE A 237 -19.46 19.50 11.52
N ARG A 238 -20.79 19.75 11.62
CA ARG A 238 -21.35 20.97 12.18
C ARG A 238 -20.85 21.26 13.61
N VAL A 239 -20.98 20.29 14.52
CA VAL A 239 -20.54 20.45 15.93
C VAL A 239 -19.04 20.74 16.02
N LEU A 240 -18.23 20.13 15.14
CA LEU A 240 -16.79 20.41 15.05
C LEU A 240 -16.50 21.83 14.51
N CYS A 241 -17.20 22.28 13.47
CA CYS A 241 -17.12 23.67 12.97
C CYS A 241 -17.52 24.68 14.06
N GLU A 242 -18.61 24.42 14.79
CA GLU A 242 -19.13 25.29 15.85
C GLU A 242 -18.14 25.41 17.02
N ALA A 243 -17.54 24.31 17.48
CA ALA A 243 -16.51 24.36 18.52
C ALA A 243 -15.26 25.13 18.07
N GLN A 244 -14.82 24.94 16.82
CA GLN A 244 -13.70 25.70 16.26
C GLN A 244 -14.03 27.20 16.13
N ALA A 245 -15.25 27.55 15.72
CA ALA A 245 -15.72 28.93 15.65
C ALA A 245 -15.77 29.58 17.04
N GLN A 246 -16.26 28.86 18.07
CA GLN A 246 -16.25 29.31 19.46
C GLN A 246 -14.84 29.56 20.00
N LEU A 247 -13.83 28.81 19.55
CA LEU A 247 -12.42 29.10 19.86
C LEU A 247 -11.94 30.36 19.13
N ALA A 248 -12.25 30.49 17.85
CA ALA A 248 -11.87 31.64 17.02
C ALA A 248 -12.43 32.96 17.57
N THR A 249 -13.69 33.00 18.01
CA THR A 249 -14.30 34.19 18.65
C THR A 249 -13.53 34.67 19.90
N LYS A 250 -12.80 33.78 20.58
CA LYS A 250 -12.04 34.08 21.80
C LYS A 250 -10.57 34.42 21.53
N ALA A 251 -9.98 33.87 20.47
CA ALA A 251 -8.52 33.80 20.33
C ALA A 251 -7.97 33.97 18.89
N ALA A 252 -8.81 34.20 17.88
CA ALA A 252 -8.32 34.46 16.53
C ALA A 252 -7.59 35.81 16.43
N LYS A 253 -6.44 35.80 15.76
CA LYS A 253 -5.77 37.04 15.35
C LYS A 253 -6.60 37.74 14.26
N PRO A 254 -6.59 39.08 14.19
CA PRO A 254 -7.23 39.80 13.09
C PRO A 254 -6.75 39.28 11.72
N VAL A 255 -7.68 39.16 10.76
CA VAL A 255 -7.34 38.78 9.39
C VAL A 255 -6.42 39.85 8.81
N GLN A 256 -5.19 39.45 8.46
CA GLN A 256 -4.21 40.31 7.83
C GLN A 256 -4.55 40.44 6.33
N ASP A 257 -4.38 41.63 5.76
CA ASP A 257 -4.45 41.76 4.32
C ASP A 257 -3.15 41.23 3.69
N PHE A 258 -3.30 40.34 2.72
CA PHE A 258 -2.20 39.70 2.00
C PHE A 258 -2.28 40.09 0.53
N PRO A 259 -1.15 40.35 -0.15
CA PRO A 259 -1.16 40.68 -1.57
C PRO A 259 -1.74 39.53 -2.38
N VAL A 260 -2.77 39.84 -3.16
CA VAL A 260 -3.46 38.89 -4.04
C VAL A 260 -2.95 39.06 -5.47
N PHE A 261 -2.41 37.97 -6.00
CA PHE A 261 -1.95 37.86 -7.37
C PHE A 261 -3.06 37.18 -8.17
N LEU A 262 -3.93 37.99 -8.77
CA LEU A 262 -4.90 37.52 -9.75
C LEU A 262 -4.15 37.08 -11.01
N ASP A 263 -4.57 35.96 -11.60
CA ASP A 263 -3.89 35.42 -12.78
C ASP A 263 -4.15 36.27 -14.05
N TYR A 264 -5.21 37.11 -14.03
CA TYR A 264 -5.55 38.15 -15.02
C TYR A 264 -6.49 39.21 -14.40
N GLN A 265 -6.62 40.36 -15.06
CA GLN A 265 -7.62 41.39 -14.76
C GLN A 265 -8.87 41.28 -15.66
N ASP A 266 -9.97 41.94 -15.28
CA ASP A 266 -11.25 41.87 -16.00
C ASP A 266 -11.21 42.46 -17.43
N ASP A 267 -10.34 43.45 -17.69
CA ASP A 267 -10.15 44.03 -19.01
C ASP A 267 -9.47 43.05 -19.98
N THR A 268 -8.44 42.34 -19.50
CA THR A 268 -7.81 41.21 -20.20
C THR A 268 -8.84 40.12 -20.49
N TYR A 269 -9.65 39.73 -19.51
CA TYR A 269 -10.67 38.71 -19.69
C TYR A 269 -11.72 39.11 -20.75
N ALA A 270 -12.22 40.35 -20.70
CA ALA A 270 -13.20 40.84 -21.66
C ALA A 270 -12.66 40.85 -23.10
N ALA A 271 -11.42 41.29 -23.30
CA ALA A 271 -10.77 41.28 -24.61
C ALA A 271 -10.54 39.86 -25.15
N VAL A 272 -10.01 38.97 -24.30
CA VAL A 272 -9.79 37.56 -24.67
C VAL A 272 -11.10 36.82 -24.93
N ALA A 273 -12.15 37.05 -24.15
CA ALA A 273 -13.47 36.47 -24.39
C ALA A 273 -14.07 36.94 -25.73
N ALA A 274 -13.96 38.22 -26.05
CA ALA A 274 -14.45 38.77 -27.31
C ALA A 274 -13.70 38.23 -28.54
N ALA A 275 -12.37 38.05 -28.45
CA ALA A 275 -11.56 37.53 -29.55
C ALA A 275 -11.65 36.00 -29.71
N ALA A 276 -11.65 35.25 -28.60
CA ALA A 276 -11.38 33.82 -28.62
C ALA A 276 -12.60 32.90 -28.59
N THR A 277 -13.77 33.34 -28.12
CA THR A 277 -14.89 32.43 -27.80
C THR A 277 -15.33 31.52 -28.96
N ASP A 278 -15.59 32.07 -30.15
CA ASP A 278 -16.10 31.28 -31.27
C ASP A 278 -15.00 30.43 -31.96
N LYS A 279 -13.76 30.90 -31.95
CA LYS A 279 -12.60 30.11 -32.39
C LYS A 279 -12.36 28.94 -31.43
N LEU A 280 -12.43 29.17 -30.12
CA LEU A 280 -12.36 28.13 -29.09
C LEU A 280 -13.50 27.11 -29.22
N ARG A 281 -14.75 27.53 -29.46
CA ARG A 281 -15.87 26.62 -29.74
C ARG A 281 -15.57 25.66 -30.91
N THR A 282 -14.85 26.14 -31.92
CA THR A 282 -14.39 25.31 -33.04
C THR A 282 -13.23 24.39 -32.62
N LEU A 283 -12.15 24.91 -32.06
CA LEU A 283 -10.97 24.12 -31.67
C LEU A 283 -11.28 23.04 -30.61
N LEU A 284 -12.16 23.35 -29.65
CA LEU A 284 -12.60 22.43 -28.60
C LEU A 284 -13.60 21.36 -29.11
N SER A 285 -13.90 21.34 -30.41
CA SER A 285 -14.67 20.28 -31.09
C SER A 285 -13.78 19.22 -31.77
N ILE A 286 -12.47 19.45 -31.86
CA ILE A 286 -11.48 18.47 -32.33
C ILE A 286 -11.44 17.32 -31.31
N ALA A 287 -11.70 16.09 -31.76
CA ALA A 287 -11.82 14.94 -30.87
C ALA A 287 -10.46 14.41 -30.38
N ASP A 288 -9.49 14.28 -31.30
CA ASP A 288 -8.11 13.91 -30.97
C ASP A 288 -7.47 14.92 -30.01
N LYS A 289 -6.63 14.45 -29.09
CA LYS A 289 -5.96 15.31 -28.12
C LYS A 289 -4.75 16.05 -28.68
N GLN A 290 -3.87 15.38 -29.41
CA GLN A 290 -2.59 15.97 -29.83
C GLN A 290 -2.82 17.06 -30.88
N ASP A 291 -3.74 16.84 -31.81
CA ASP A 291 -4.20 17.85 -32.76
C ASP A 291 -4.89 19.03 -32.06
N ARG A 292 -5.75 18.74 -31.07
CA ARG A 292 -6.47 19.77 -30.29
C ARG A 292 -5.52 20.62 -29.45
N GLU A 293 -4.61 20.00 -28.71
CA GLU A 293 -3.63 20.70 -27.86
C GLU A 293 -2.67 21.53 -28.72
N SER A 294 -2.17 20.97 -29.82
CA SER A 294 -1.29 21.69 -30.77
C SER A 294 -1.99 22.91 -31.40
N GLN A 295 -3.25 22.78 -31.81
CA GLN A 295 -4.00 23.91 -32.38
C GLN A 295 -4.47 24.94 -31.33
N LEU A 296 -4.76 24.51 -30.10
CA LEU A 296 -5.05 25.42 -29.00
C LEU A 296 -3.81 26.23 -28.59
N ASP A 297 -2.64 25.61 -28.47
CA ASP A 297 -1.40 26.32 -28.12
C ASP A 297 -0.94 27.24 -29.26
N ALA A 298 -1.02 26.82 -30.52
CA ALA A 298 -0.76 27.71 -31.66
C ALA A 298 -1.68 28.94 -31.66
N TYR A 299 -3.00 28.74 -31.48
CA TYR A 299 -3.95 29.85 -31.41
C TYR A 299 -3.79 30.73 -30.16
N LYS A 300 -3.35 30.15 -29.04
CA LYS A 300 -3.01 30.87 -27.81
C LYS A 300 -1.79 31.77 -28.00
N ASP A 301 -0.84 31.36 -28.83
CA ASP A 301 0.34 32.17 -29.17
C ASP A 301 -0.02 33.27 -30.18
N GLU A 302 -0.80 32.97 -31.23
CA GLU A 302 -1.41 33.99 -32.12
C GLU A 302 -2.14 35.08 -31.33
N LEU A 303 -2.93 34.69 -30.31
CA LEU A 303 -3.71 35.61 -29.49
C LEU A 303 -2.85 36.47 -28.53
N LYS A 304 -1.70 35.96 -28.05
CA LYS A 304 -0.72 36.76 -27.31
C LYS A 304 -0.15 37.86 -28.20
N ASP A 305 0.27 37.52 -29.41
CA ASP A 305 0.86 38.48 -30.34
C ASP A 305 -0.19 39.50 -30.83
N GLU A 306 -1.45 39.09 -30.99
CA GLU A 306 -2.55 39.99 -31.33
C GLU A 306 -2.85 41.00 -30.21
N LEU A 307 -2.90 40.58 -28.94
CA LEU A 307 -3.38 41.42 -27.85
C LEU A 307 -2.26 42.07 -27.00
N ALA A 308 -1.10 41.43 -26.90
CA ALA A 308 -0.02 41.77 -25.96
C ALA A 308 1.39 41.90 -26.59
N GLY A 309 1.50 41.87 -27.92
CA GLY A 309 2.74 42.24 -28.63
C GLY A 309 3.01 43.75 -28.62
N ASP A 310 4.11 44.16 -29.25
CA ASP A 310 4.57 45.55 -29.32
C ASP A 310 3.47 46.50 -29.86
N GLY A 311 3.17 47.56 -29.10
CA GLY A 311 2.15 48.55 -29.45
C GLY A 311 0.69 48.05 -29.34
N LYS A 312 0.44 46.88 -28.73
CA LYS A 312 -0.90 46.33 -28.51
C LYS A 312 -1.49 46.74 -27.14
N PRO A 313 -2.82 46.66 -26.93
CA PRO A 313 -3.46 47.16 -25.69
C PRO A 313 -3.00 46.49 -24.40
N PHE A 314 -2.45 45.28 -24.47
CA PHE A 314 -1.99 44.49 -23.32
C PHE A 314 -0.48 44.22 -23.36
N GLU A 315 0.31 45.12 -23.97
CA GLU A 315 1.78 45.02 -24.03
C GLU A 315 2.39 44.65 -22.66
N GLY A 316 3.24 43.62 -22.62
CA GLY A 316 3.84 43.09 -21.39
C GLY A 316 2.92 42.22 -20.50
N ARG A 317 1.61 42.20 -20.75
CA ARG A 317 0.61 41.43 -19.96
C ARG A 317 0.29 40.04 -20.54
N ALA A 318 1.15 39.49 -21.40
CA ALA A 318 0.94 38.20 -22.08
C ALA A 318 0.70 36.97 -21.15
N LYS A 319 1.15 37.05 -19.88
CA LYS A 319 0.77 36.07 -18.85
C LYS A 319 -0.73 36.11 -18.53
N GLU A 320 -1.31 37.30 -18.41
CA GLU A 320 -2.74 37.46 -18.17
C GLU A 320 -3.56 36.92 -19.35
N ILE A 321 -3.14 37.21 -20.60
CA ILE A 321 -3.78 36.67 -21.81
C ILE A 321 -3.84 35.12 -21.73
N SER A 322 -2.74 34.49 -21.31
CA SER A 322 -2.66 33.02 -21.19
C SER A 322 -3.61 32.45 -20.13
N ALA A 323 -3.80 33.14 -19.01
CA ALA A 323 -4.68 32.71 -17.93
C ALA A 323 -6.16 33.02 -18.23
N ALA A 324 -6.45 34.18 -18.80
CA ALA A 324 -7.77 34.56 -19.30
C ALA A 324 -8.25 33.57 -20.38
N TYR A 325 -7.36 33.19 -21.31
CA TYR A 325 -7.64 32.19 -22.34
C TYR A 325 -8.06 30.85 -21.73
N ARG A 326 -7.35 30.37 -20.70
CA ARG A 326 -7.71 29.14 -19.97
C ARG A 326 -9.07 29.25 -19.26
N SER A 327 -9.43 30.42 -18.76
CA SER A 327 -10.76 30.66 -18.16
C SER A 327 -11.89 30.72 -19.20
N VAL A 328 -11.66 31.34 -20.36
CA VAL A 328 -12.63 31.32 -21.48
C VAL A 328 -12.78 29.89 -22.01
N GLN A 329 -11.68 29.14 -22.14
CA GLN A 329 -11.68 27.71 -22.47
C GLN A 329 -12.51 26.89 -21.48
N LYS A 330 -12.31 27.07 -20.16
CA LYS A 330 -13.15 26.45 -19.12
C LYS A 330 -14.64 26.73 -19.35
N ASN A 331 -14.99 28.00 -19.60
CA ASN A 331 -16.38 28.41 -19.76
C ASN A 331 -17.02 27.84 -21.03
N VAL A 332 -16.32 27.86 -22.17
CA VAL A 332 -16.82 27.27 -23.44
C VAL A 332 -17.05 25.76 -23.32
N VAL A 333 -16.15 25.02 -22.66
CA VAL A 333 -16.34 23.57 -22.43
C VAL A 333 -17.58 23.30 -21.58
N ARG A 334 -17.80 24.08 -20.52
CA ARG A 334 -18.94 23.91 -19.60
C ARG A 334 -20.27 24.29 -20.25
N GLU A 335 -20.31 25.38 -21.00
CA GLU A 335 -21.48 25.81 -21.77
C GLU A 335 -21.95 24.71 -22.72
N ARG A 336 -21.02 24.10 -23.48
CA ARG A 336 -21.30 23.00 -24.41
C ARG A 336 -21.76 21.72 -23.69
N ILE A 337 -21.13 21.38 -22.56
CA ILE A 337 -21.53 20.23 -21.73
C ILE A 337 -22.93 20.42 -21.13
N LEU A 338 -23.29 21.63 -20.73
CA LEU A 338 -24.59 21.91 -20.11
C LEU A 338 -25.70 22.11 -21.15
N ARG A 339 -25.50 22.89 -22.21
CA ARG A 339 -26.55 23.10 -23.23
C ARG A 339 -26.66 21.93 -24.20
N ASP A 340 -25.54 21.57 -24.84
CA ASP A 340 -25.53 20.64 -25.98
C ASP A 340 -25.39 19.18 -25.53
N LYS A 341 -25.04 18.96 -24.25
CA LYS A 341 -24.73 17.65 -23.64
C LYS A 341 -23.64 16.87 -24.39
N VAL A 342 -22.71 17.57 -25.04
CA VAL A 342 -21.55 16.99 -25.76
C VAL A 342 -20.23 17.48 -25.14
N ARG A 343 -19.27 16.55 -25.00
CA ARG A 343 -17.97 16.77 -24.36
C ARG A 343 -16.88 17.17 -25.35
N ILE A 344 -15.70 17.50 -24.82
CA ILE A 344 -14.54 17.98 -25.60
C ILE A 344 -14.02 16.95 -26.62
N ASP A 345 -14.16 15.65 -26.34
CA ASP A 345 -13.82 14.53 -27.22
C ASP A 345 -15.00 14.02 -28.07
N GLY A 346 -16.16 14.69 -27.99
CA GLY A 346 -17.38 14.33 -28.71
C GLY A 346 -18.30 13.33 -28.01
N ARG A 347 -17.91 12.74 -26.86
CA ARG A 347 -18.79 11.85 -26.08
C ARG A 347 -19.99 12.57 -25.48
N GLY A 348 -21.07 11.82 -25.23
CA GLY A 348 -22.15 12.21 -24.32
C GLY A 348 -21.74 12.11 -22.84
N PRO A 349 -22.58 12.60 -21.91
CA PRO A 349 -22.22 12.71 -20.49
C PRO A 349 -22.04 11.35 -19.81
N LYS A 350 -22.67 10.29 -20.33
CA LYS A 350 -22.65 8.94 -19.74
C LYS A 350 -21.60 8.01 -20.34
N ASP A 351 -21.00 8.38 -21.46
CA ASP A 351 -20.21 7.47 -22.29
C ASP A 351 -18.80 7.27 -21.72
N ILE A 352 -18.31 6.03 -21.77
CA ILE A 352 -16.94 5.64 -21.38
C ILE A 352 -16.04 5.71 -22.63
N ARG A 353 -14.73 5.94 -22.47
CA ARG A 353 -13.77 5.79 -23.58
C ARG A 353 -13.69 4.33 -24.05
N ALA A 354 -13.12 4.10 -25.22
CA ALA A 354 -12.79 2.75 -25.68
C ALA A 354 -11.98 2.00 -24.60
N LEU A 355 -12.40 0.78 -24.27
CA LEU A 355 -11.79 -0.09 -23.27
C LEU A 355 -10.95 -1.17 -23.95
N SER A 356 -9.82 -1.53 -23.35
CA SER A 356 -9.09 -2.76 -23.64
C SER A 356 -8.59 -3.37 -22.33
N ALA A 357 -8.61 -4.70 -22.25
CA ALA A 357 -8.11 -5.48 -21.12
C ALA A 357 -7.35 -6.69 -21.67
N GLU A 358 -6.12 -6.88 -21.20
CA GLU A 358 -5.20 -7.93 -21.65
C GLU A 358 -4.48 -8.52 -20.44
N VAL A 359 -4.28 -9.84 -20.41
CA VAL A 359 -3.50 -10.58 -19.39
C VAL A 359 -2.28 -11.26 -20.02
N GLU A 360 -1.40 -11.86 -19.23
CA GLU A 360 -0.14 -12.51 -19.70
C GLU A 360 0.87 -11.59 -20.43
N VAL A 361 0.66 -10.27 -20.38
CA VAL A 361 1.43 -9.24 -21.11
C VAL A 361 2.95 -9.23 -20.87
N LEU A 362 3.44 -9.82 -19.77
CA LEU A 362 4.86 -9.94 -19.46
C LEU A 362 5.28 -11.40 -19.20
N PRO A 363 6.37 -11.89 -19.81
CA PRO A 363 6.90 -13.20 -19.50
C PRO A 363 7.55 -13.22 -18.09
N ARG A 364 7.53 -14.40 -17.45
CA ARG A 364 8.21 -14.73 -16.18
C ARG A 364 7.70 -14.08 -14.89
N VAL A 365 6.88 -13.03 -14.95
CA VAL A 365 6.20 -12.50 -13.75
C VAL A 365 5.12 -13.50 -13.28
N HIS A 366 4.57 -13.30 -12.07
CA HIS A 366 3.66 -14.29 -11.51
C HIS A 366 2.25 -14.13 -12.08
N GLY A 367 1.85 -12.88 -12.36
CA GLY A 367 0.72 -12.51 -13.20
C GLY A 367 0.88 -11.05 -13.65
N SER A 368 0.27 -10.68 -14.78
CA SER A 368 0.33 -9.32 -15.31
C SER A 368 -0.84 -9.00 -16.22
N ALA A 369 -1.16 -7.72 -16.32
CA ALA A 369 -2.21 -7.22 -17.20
C ALA A 369 -1.92 -5.81 -17.73
N ILE A 370 -2.50 -5.48 -18.88
CA ILE A 370 -2.70 -4.09 -19.31
C ILE A 370 -4.20 -3.80 -19.24
N PHE A 371 -4.55 -2.65 -18.66
CA PHE A 371 -5.88 -2.06 -18.74
C PHE A 371 -5.78 -0.68 -19.39
N GLU A 372 -6.52 -0.49 -20.47
CA GLU A 372 -6.53 0.75 -21.23
C GLU A 372 -7.96 1.31 -21.36
N ARG A 373 -8.09 2.63 -21.20
CA ARG A 373 -9.37 3.36 -21.26
C ARG A 373 -9.16 4.68 -21.98
N GLY A 374 -9.23 4.64 -23.32
CA GLY A 374 -8.56 5.61 -24.18
C GLY A 374 -7.09 5.79 -23.78
N GLU A 375 -6.55 7.00 -23.90
CA GLU A 375 -5.14 7.30 -23.55
C GLU A 375 -4.71 7.04 -22.08
N THR A 376 -5.61 6.56 -21.20
CA THR A 376 -5.19 6.07 -19.87
C THR A 376 -4.85 4.59 -19.96
N GLN A 377 -3.56 4.26 -19.96
CA GLN A 377 -3.04 2.89 -20.02
C GLN A 377 -2.24 2.57 -18.75
N ILE A 378 -2.61 1.50 -18.04
CA ILE A 378 -1.94 1.02 -16.83
C ILE A 378 -1.48 -0.42 -17.04
N MET A 379 -0.22 -0.70 -16.74
CA MET A 379 0.31 -2.06 -16.64
C MET A 379 0.33 -2.50 -15.17
N GLY A 380 -0.46 -3.51 -14.84
CA GLY A 380 -0.48 -4.18 -13.54
C GLY A 380 0.46 -5.38 -13.53
N VAL A 381 1.27 -5.54 -12.48
CA VAL A 381 2.19 -6.67 -12.31
C VAL A 381 2.13 -7.20 -10.89
N THR A 382 1.79 -8.48 -10.75
CA THR A 382 1.72 -9.19 -9.46
C THR A 382 2.99 -9.98 -9.19
N THR A 383 3.42 -9.98 -7.93
CA THR A 383 4.47 -10.86 -7.41
C THR A 383 4.01 -11.49 -6.10
N LEU A 384 4.12 -12.81 -6.01
CA LEU A 384 3.76 -13.60 -4.83
C LEU A 384 5.03 -14.08 -4.11
N ASN A 385 5.02 -14.11 -2.77
CA ASN A 385 6.12 -14.66 -2.00
C ASN A 385 5.69 -15.19 -0.63
N MET A 386 6.64 -15.76 0.12
CA MET A 386 6.42 -16.24 1.49
C MET A 386 5.90 -15.14 2.40
N LEU A 387 5.11 -15.49 3.42
CA LEU A 387 4.60 -14.55 4.42
C LEU A 387 5.71 -13.84 5.23
N ARG A 388 6.95 -14.34 5.24
CA ARG A 388 8.11 -13.59 5.78
C ARG A 388 8.55 -12.38 4.93
N MET A 389 7.97 -12.18 3.75
CA MET A 389 8.17 -11.01 2.88
C MET A 389 7.06 -9.94 3.06
N GLU A 390 6.12 -10.14 3.98
CA GLU A 390 5.16 -9.11 4.39
C GLU A 390 5.89 -7.87 4.92
N GLN A 391 5.51 -6.68 4.45
CA GLN A 391 6.15 -5.44 4.87
C GLN A 391 5.90 -5.21 6.36
N GLN A 392 6.98 -5.24 7.15
CA GLN A 392 6.94 -4.86 8.56
C GLN A 392 6.80 -3.35 8.70
N LEU A 393 5.96 -2.92 9.64
CA LEU A 393 5.61 -1.52 9.90
C LEU A 393 5.97 -1.13 11.34
N ASP A 394 6.83 -0.13 11.49
CA ASP A 394 7.18 0.51 12.75
C ASP A 394 6.66 1.94 12.73
N THR A 395 5.42 2.12 13.15
CA THR A 395 4.68 3.40 13.10
C THR A 395 3.81 3.57 14.36
N LEU A 396 2.98 4.62 14.36
CA LEU A 396 1.93 4.83 15.37
C LEU A 396 0.66 3.99 15.15
N SER A 397 0.47 3.43 13.95
CA SER A 397 -0.63 2.50 13.66
C SER A 397 -0.50 1.19 14.48
N PRO A 398 -1.62 0.55 14.87
CA PRO A 398 -1.58 -0.81 15.42
C PRO A 398 -1.19 -1.87 14.38
N VAL A 399 -1.26 -1.56 13.08
CA VAL A 399 -0.89 -2.49 12.00
C VAL A 399 0.63 -2.64 11.93
N THR A 400 1.15 -3.80 12.36
CA THR A 400 2.59 -4.13 12.45
C THR A 400 3.15 -4.84 11.21
N ARG A 401 2.30 -5.48 10.41
CA ARG A 401 2.68 -6.21 9.18
C ARG A 401 1.65 -5.98 8.08
N LYS A 402 2.09 -5.95 6.83
CA LYS A 402 1.23 -5.70 5.67
C LYS A 402 1.40 -6.79 4.61
N ARG A 403 0.29 -7.52 4.35
CA ARG A 403 0.25 -8.66 3.43
C ARG A 403 0.11 -8.27 1.97
N TYR A 404 -0.82 -7.37 1.68
CA TYR A 404 -1.00 -6.77 0.36
C TYR A 404 -0.27 -5.44 0.28
N MET A 405 0.60 -5.31 -0.71
CA MET A 405 1.48 -4.17 -0.89
C MET A 405 1.30 -3.61 -2.30
N HIS A 406 0.46 -2.59 -2.45
CA HIS A 406 0.31 -1.92 -3.74
C HIS A 406 1.35 -0.81 -3.90
N ASN A 407 2.01 -0.77 -5.06
CA ASN A 407 2.91 0.30 -5.45
C ASN A 407 2.37 0.93 -6.74
N TYR A 408 2.16 2.24 -6.74
CA TYR A 408 1.70 2.98 -7.91
C TYR A 408 2.81 3.96 -8.33
N ASN A 409 3.16 3.94 -9.61
CA ASN A 409 4.22 4.73 -10.21
C ASN A 409 3.65 5.62 -11.33
N PHE A 410 4.05 6.89 -11.36
CA PHE A 410 3.62 7.87 -12.38
C PHE A 410 4.84 8.50 -13.07
N PRO A 411 5.50 7.77 -13.99
CA PRO A 411 6.68 8.25 -14.69
C PRO A 411 6.35 9.45 -15.60
N PRO A 412 7.27 10.42 -15.79
CA PRO A 412 7.01 11.63 -16.58
C PRO A 412 6.56 11.37 -18.03
N TYR A 413 7.03 10.28 -18.65
CA TYR A 413 6.62 9.94 -20.01
C TYR A 413 5.12 9.64 -20.16
N SER A 414 4.41 9.31 -19.07
CA SER A 414 2.97 9.02 -19.09
C SER A 414 2.08 10.22 -19.47
N THR A 415 2.62 11.44 -19.39
CA THR A 415 2.02 12.68 -19.90
C THR A 415 2.84 13.32 -21.03
N GLY A 416 3.86 12.63 -21.56
CA GLY A 416 4.80 13.16 -22.54
C GLY A 416 5.87 14.12 -21.96
N GLU A 417 5.99 14.22 -20.64
CA GLU A 417 6.85 15.18 -19.95
C GLU A 417 8.24 14.61 -19.61
N THR A 418 9.18 15.51 -19.28
CA THR A 418 10.45 15.16 -18.62
C THR A 418 10.41 15.56 -17.15
N GLY A 419 10.99 14.75 -16.26
CA GLY A 419 10.98 15.06 -14.83
C GLY A 419 11.78 14.08 -13.97
N ARG A 420 11.74 14.28 -12.65
CA ARG A 420 12.41 13.41 -11.68
C ARG A 420 11.75 12.04 -11.60
N VAL A 421 12.54 11.00 -11.84
CA VAL A 421 12.22 9.59 -11.55
C VAL A 421 12.91 9.16 -10.25
N GLY A 422 12.32 8.24 -9.49
CA GLY A 422 12.91 7.69 -8.26
C GLY A 422 11.93 7.64 -7.10
N SER A 423 12.13 8.46 -6.07
CA SER A 423 11.27 8.50 -4.88
C SER A 423 9.84 8.96 -5.21
N PRO A 424 8.78 8.23 -4.80
CA PRO A 424 7.40 8.58 -5.16
C PRO A 424 6.92 9.86 -4.47
N LYS A 425 6.10 10.63 -5.19
CA LYS A 425 5.43 11.85 -4.72
C LYS A 425 4.24 11.50 -3.82
N ARG A 426 3.78 12.46 -3.02
CA ARG A 426 2.54 12.31 -2.20
C ARG A 426 1.31 11.94 -3.05
N ARG A 427 1.22 12.41 -4.31
CA ARG A 427 0.13 12.02 -5.23
C ARG A 427 0.17 10.52 -5.54
N GLU A 428 1.36 9.98 -5.87
CA GLU A 428 1.56 8.57 -6.18
C GLU A 428 1.23 7.67 -5.00
N ILE A 429 1.72 8.00 -3.80
CA ILE A 429 1.42 7.26 -2.55
C ILE A 429 -0.09 7.16 -2.31
N GLY A 430 -0.83 8.28 -2.44
CA GLY A 430 -2.29 8.26 -2.24
C GLY A 430 -3.10 7.66 -3.41
N HIS A 431 -2.58 7.68 -4.65
CA HIS A 431 -3.19 6.93 -5.75
C HIS A 431 -3.04 5.41 -5.53
N GLY A 432 -1.84 4.98 -5.09
CA GLY A 432 -1.57 3.61 -4.69
C GLY A 432 -2.48 3.15 -3.56
N ALA A 433 -2.55 3.92 -2.47
CA ALA A 433 -3.40 3.61 -1.32
C ALA A 433 -4.90 3.53 -1.66
N LEU A 434 -5.45 4.44 -2.48
CA LEU A 434 -6.85 4.36 -2.91
C LEU A 434 -7.15 3.06 -3.68
N ALA A 435 -6.27 2.69 -4.61
CA ALA A 435 -6.42 1.46 -5.39
C ALA A 435 -6.10 0.19 -4.58
N GLU A 436 -5.34 0.32 -3.48
CA GLU A 436 -5.09 -0.75 -2.52
C GLU A 436 -6.35 -1.02 -1.67
N ARG A 437 -6.89 0.03 -1.06
CA ARG A 437 -8.15 0.03 -0.28
C ARG A 437 -9.33 -0.51 -1.08
N ALA A 438 -9.40 -0.19 -2.37
CA ALA A 438 -10.41 -0.73 -3.28
C ALA A 438 -10.36 -2.27 -3.44
N LEU A 439 -9.21 -2.91 -3.15
CA LEU A 439 -9.00 -4.35 -3.33
C LEU A 439 -8.93 -5.14 -2.02
N MET A 440 -8.53 -4.53 -0.90
CA MET A 440 -8.53 -5.19 0.43
C MET A 440 -9.80 -6.01 0.75
N PRO A 441 -11.04 -5.54 0.49
CA PRO A 441 -12.27 -6.26 0.83
C PRO A 441 -12.55 -7.53 0.01
N VAL A 442 -11.82 -7.75 -1.08
CA VAL A 442 -12.00 -8.94 -1.96
C VAL A 442 -10.79 -9.86 -1.97
N LEU A 443 -9.73 -9.55 -1.22
CA LEU A 443 -8.60 -10.45 -1.10
C LEU A 443 -9.00 -11.72 -0.32
N PRO A 444 -8.44 -12.89 -0.67
CA PRO A 444 -8.53 -14.07 0.17
C PRO A 444 -7.80 -13.86 1.50
N THR A 445 -8.20 -14.55 2.57
CA THR A 445 -7.52 -14.48 3.88
C THR A 445 -6.09 -15.05 3.84
N ARG A 446 -5.34 -14.92 4.94
CA ARG A 446 -3.99 -15.51 5.08
C ARG A 446 -4.03 -17.04 5.01
N GLU A 447 -5.13 -17.64 5.47
CA GLU A 447 -5.38 -19.08 5.53
C GLU A 447 -5.86 -19.60 4.17
N GLU A 448 -6.74 -18.85 3.49
CA GLU A 448 -7.19 -19.15 2.12
C GLU A 448 -6.05 -19.03 1.10
N PHE A 449 -5.13 -18.08 1.30
CA PHE A 449 -4.02 -17.83 0.37
C PHE A 449 -2.76 -17.32 1.11
N PRO A 450 -1.86 -18.23 1.53
CA PRO A 450 -0.74 -17.95 2.43
C PRO A 450 0.48 -17.31 1.75
N TYR A 451 0.25 -16.18 1.08
CA TYR A 451 1.25 -15.41 0.35
C TYR A 451 1.28 -13.96 0.79
N ALA A 452 2.48 -13.38 0.82
CA ALA A 452 2.69 -11.95 0.69
C ALA A 452 2.47 -11.57 -0.78
N ILE A 453 1.61 -10.58 -1.03
CA ILE A 453 1.18 -10.17 -2.37
C ILE A 453 1.69 -8.76 -2.62
N ARG A 454 2.64 -8.60 -3.55
CA ARG A 454 3.07 -7.28 -4.04
C ARG A 454 2.45 -7.03 -5.41
N GLN A 455 1.71 -5.93 -5.50
CA GLN A 455 1.13 -5.45 -6.76
C GLN A 455 1.83 -4.16 -7.18
N VAL A 456 2.15 -4.03 -8.45
CA VAL A 456 2.72 -2.80 -9.03
C VAL A 456 1.82 -2.32 -10.16
N SER A 457 1.41 -1.06 -10.12
CA SER A 457 0.72 -0.36 -11.21
C SER A 457 1.66 0.69 -11.81
N GLU A 458 2.18 0.41 -13.00
CA GLU A 458 2.92 1.37 -13.81
C GLU A 458 1.93 2.14 -14.69
N ALA A 459 1.79 3.45 -14.48
CA ALA A 459 1.00 4.30 -15.37
C ALA A 459 1.80 4.58 -16.65
N LEU A 460 1.47 3.90 -17.75
CA LEU A 460 2.18 4.03 -19.02
C LEU A 460 1.67 5.22 -19.85
N GLY A 461 0.35 5.48 -19.80
CA GLY A 461 -0.31 6.64 -20.41
C GLY A 461 -1.38 7.23 -19.49
N SER A 462 -1.58 8.55 -19.55
CA SER A 462 -2.49 9.26 -18.64
C SER A 462 -3.25 10.42 -19.31
N ASN A 463 -4.55 10.22 -19.54
CA ASN A 463 -5.48 11.32 -19.83
C ASN A 463 -6.79 11.27 -19.00
N GLY A 464 -6.84 10.55 -17.88
CA GLY A 464 -8.03 10.52 -17.01
C GLY A 464 -8.02 9.37 -16.03
N SER A 465 -7.90 9.70 -14.74
CA SER A 465 -7.89 8.80 -13.56
C SER A 465 -7.15 7.48 -13.73
N THR A 466 -5.82 7.57 -13.76
CA THR A 466 -4.92 6.43 -13.68
C THR A 466 -5.14 5.55 -12.46
N SER A 467 -5.48 6.11 -11.28
CA SER A 467 -5.72 5.32 -10.05
C SER A 467 -6.90 4.36 -10.18
N MET A 468 -7.95 4.75 -10.92
CA MET A 468 -9.08 3.86 -11.20
C MET A 468 -8.72 2.81 -12.27
N GLY A 469 -7.87 3.14 -13.23
CA GLY A 469 -7.26 2.15 -14.12
C GLY A 469 -6.36 1.15 -13.37
N SER A 470 -5.66 1.60 -12.32
CA SER A 470 -4.83 0.75 -11.45
C SER A 470 -5.65 -0.27 -10.66
N VAL A 471 -6.90 0.04 -10.29
CA VAL A 471 -7.82 -0.96 -9.70
C VAL A 471 -8.10 -2.06 -10.71
N CYS A 472 -8.54 -1.70 -11.93
CA CYS A 472 -8.86 -2.66 -12.98
C CYS A 472 -7.63 -3.52 -13.37
N ALA A 473 -6.49 -2.90 -13.66
CA ALA A 473 -5.25 -3.60 -14.00
C ALA A 473 -4.75 -4.51 -12.86
N SER A 474 -5.01 -4.14 -11.60
CA SER A 474 -4.65 -4.97 -10.46
C SER A 474 -5.58 -6.16 -10.27
N THR A 475 -6.90 -5.99 -10.45
CA THR A 475 -7.84 -7.13 -10.48
C THR A 475 -7.43 -8.15 -11.55
N LEU A 476 -7.17 -7.70 -12.78
CA LEU A 476 -6.75 -8.56 -13.89
C LEU A 476 -5.42 -9.28 -13.58
N ALA A 477 -4.39 -8.55 -13.14
CA ALA A 477 -3.08 -9.14 -12.83
C ALA A 477 -3.11 -10.12 -11.63
N LEU A 478 -3.95 -9.85 -10.62
CA LEU A 478 -4.12 -10.73 -9.45
C LEU A 478 -4.82 -12.04 -9.83
N LEU A 479 -5.88 -11.97 -10.66
CA LEU A 479 -6.53 -13.17 -11.20
C LEU A 479 -5.53 -13.99 -12.06
N ASN A 480 -4.78 -13.33 -12.94
CA ASN A 480 -3.76 -13.97 -13.77
C ASN A 480 -2.57 -14.53 -12.97
N ALA A 481 -2.34 -14.06 -11.73
CA ALA A 481 -1.38 -14.65 -10.81
C ALA A 481 -1.92 -15.87 -10.04
N GLY A 482 -3.16 -16.29 -10.29
CA GLY A 482 -3.85 -17.33 -9.53
C GLY A 482 -4.18 -16.91 -8.09
N VAL A 483 -4.40 -15.62 -7.82
CA VAL A 483 -4.93 -15.15 -6.53
C VAL A 483 -6.45 -15.36 -6.53
N PRO A 484 -7.03 -16.16 -5.61
CA PRO A 484 -8.46 -16.38 -5.52
C PRO A 484 -9.17 -15.15 -4.93
N LEU A 485 -9.33 -14.10 -5.74
CA LEU A 485 -10.14 -12.94 -5.37
C LEU A 485 -11.60 -13.37 -5.17
N ARG A 486 -12.18 -12.91 -4.06
CA ARG A 486 -13.56 -13.21 -3.67
C ARG A 486 -14.59 -12.62 -4.64
N ALA A 487 -14.26 -11.50 -5.29
CA ALA A 487 -14.93 -10.96 -6.47
C ALA A 487 -14.00 -10.01 -7.24
N PRO A 488 -14.19 -9.82 -8.57
CA PRO A 488 -13.48 -8.78 -9.32
C PRO A 488 -13.96 -7.38 -8.93
N VAL A 489 -13.04 -6.40 -8.95
CA VAL A 489 -13.29 -4.99 -8.65
C VAL A 489 -12.89 -4.12 -9.84
N ALA A 490 -13.73 -3.17 -10.21
CA ALA A 490 -13.41 -2.14 -11.21
C ALA A 490 -13.52 -0.73 -10.61
N GLY A 491 -12.79 0.22 -11.20
CA GLY A 491 -12.80 1.62 -10.82
C GLY A 491 -13.25 2.56 -11.95
N ILE A 492 -14.14 3.50 -11.62
CA ILE A 492 -14.56 4.59 -12.52
C ILE A 492 -14.22 5.94 -11.88
N ALA A 493 -13.89 6.93 -12.71
CA ALA A 493 -13.80 8.33 -12.29
C ALA A 493 -14.86 9.17 -13.00
N MET A 494 -15.41 10.09 -12.23
CA MET A 494 -16.61 10.83 -12.53
C MET A 494 -16.35 12.31 -12.24
N GLY A 495 -17.03 13.21 -12.95
CA GLY A 495 -16.98 14.64 -12.67
C GLY A 495 -18.36 15.25 -12.56
N LEU A 496 -18.44 16.42 -11.95
CA LEU A 496 -19.62 17.27 -11.98
C LEU A 496 -19.24 18.65 -12.52
N VAL A 497 -20.04 19.13 -13.49
CA VAL A 497 -20.03 20.51 -13.97
C VAL A 497 -21.34 21.15 -13.55
N SER A 498 -21.29 22.36 -12.99
CA SER A 498 -22.47 23.17 -12.69
C SER A 498 -22.34 24.61 -13.20
N ALA A 499 -23.42 25.19 -13.71
CA ALA A 499 -23.46 26.63 -14.01
C ALA A 499 -24.89 27.15 -13.99
N GLU A 500 -25.05 28.47 -13.90
CA GLU A 500 -26.34 29.11 -14.15
C GLU A 500 -26.66 29.07 -15.66
N VAL A 501 -27.77 28.44 -16.00
CA VAL A 501 -28.38 28.42 -17.33
C VAL A 501 -29.80 28.97 -17.18
N ASP A 502 -30.15 30.00 -17.96
CA ASP A 502 -31.44 30.70 -17.89
C ASP A 502 -31.90 31.10 -16.46
N GLY A 503 -30.93 31.47 -15.60
CA GLY A 503 -31.17 31.87 -14.21
C GLY A 503 -31.41 30.72 -13.22
N LYS A 504 -31.00 29.49 -13.56
CA LYS A 504 -31.05 28.32 -12.68
C LYS A 504 -29.72 27.57 -12.70
N THR A 505 -29.26 27.08 -11.55
CA THR A 505 -28.10 26.18 -11.49
C THR A 505 -28.44 24.83 -12.11
N GLU A 506 -27.94 24.56 -13.32
CA GLU A 506 -27.91 23.21 -13.89
C GLU A 506 -26.66 22.45 -13.44
N TYR A 507 -26.78 21.13 -13.42
CA TYR A 507 -25.71 20.18 -13.09
C TYR A 507 -25.63 19.11 -14.19
N ALA A 508 -24.41 18.68 -14.53
CA ALA A 508 -24.15 17.54 -15.42
C ALA A 508 -23.09 16.61 -14.81
N ALA A 509 -23.46 15.35 -14.59
CA ALA A 509 -22.55 14.28 -14.18
C ALA A 509 -21.87 13.67 -15.42
N LEU A 510 -20.54 13.57 -15.37
CA LEU A 510 -19.69 13.09 -16.46
C LEU A 510 -19.08 11.74 -16.10
N THR A 511 -19.29 10.72 -16.93
CA THR A 511 -18.67 9.40 -16.81
C THR A 511 -17.29 9.36 -17.44
N ASP A 512 -16.32 8.72 -16.79
CA ASP A 512 -14.96 8.51 -17.30
C ASP A 512 -14.31 9.82 -17.79
N ILE A 513 -14.07 10.71 -16.84
CA ILE A 513 -13.57 12.06 -17.11
C ILE A 513 -12.12 12.11 -17.62
N LEU A 514 -11.89 13.02 -18.56
CA LEU A 514 -10.57 13.40 -19.03
C LEU A 514 -9.83 14.30 -18.02
N GLY A 515 -8.50 14.39 -18.14
CA GLY A 515 -7.70 15.32 -17.33
C GLY A 515 -8.08 16.80 -17.51
N ALA A 516 -8.59 17.17 -18.70
CA ALA A 516 -9.17 18.48 -18.94
C ALA A 516 -10.52 18.68 -18.22
N GLU A 517 -11.33 17.64 -18.09
CA GLU A 517 -12.65 17.69 -17.44
C GLU A 517 -12.54 17.72 -15.91
N ASP A 518 -11.51 17.08 -15.33
CA ASP A 518 -11.07 17.27 -13.93
C ASP A 518 -10.70 18.75 -13.67
N ALA A 519 -9.80 19.30 -14.50
CA ALA A 519 -9.34 20.68 -14.38
C ALA A 519 -10.45 21.73 -14.56
N PHE A 520 -11.44 21.46 -15.42
CA PHE A 520 -12.55 22.37 -15.69
C PHE A 520 -13.82 22.08 -14.87
N GLY A 521 -13.92 20.92 -14.23
CA GLY A 521 -15.03 20.51 -13.36
C GLY A 521 -15.01 21.17 -11.98
N ASP A 522 -16.12 21.04 -11.28
CA ASP A 522 -16.32 21.62 -9.94
C ASP A 522 -16.22 20.57 -8.83
N MET A 523 -16.58 19.32 -9.14
CA MET A 523 -16.28 18.13 -8.34
C MET A 523 -15.63 17.06 -9.22
N ASP A 524 -14.64 16.36 -8.68
CA ASP A 524 -14.19 15.06 -9.19
C ASP A 524 -14.43 13.99 -8.12
N PHE A 525 -14.95 12.82 -8.53
CA PHE A 525 -15.10 11.69 -7.61
C PHE A 525 -14.82 10.36 -8.30
N LYS A 526 -14.45 9.37 -7.50
CA LYS A 526 -13.86 8.11 -7.95
C LYS A 526 -14.55 7.01 -7.16
N VAL A 527 -15.09 6.01 -7.86
CA VAL A 527 -15.86 4.91 -7.27
C VAL A 527 -15.23 3.60 -7.73
N ALA A 528 -14.79 2.79 -6.77
CA ALA A 528 -14.37 1.42 -7.00
C ALA A 528 -15.28 0.45 -6.25
N GLY A 529 -15.47 -0.75 -6.78
CA GLY A 529 -16.38 -1.74 -6.20
C GLY A 529 -16.53 -3.01 -7.02
N THR A 530 -17.27 -3.95 -6.44
CA THR A 530 -17.73 -5.17 -7.11
C THR A 530 -19.03 -4.89 -7.88
N ARG A 531 -19.69 -5.94 -8.40
CA ARG A 531 -21.07 -5.85 -8.88
C ARG A 531 -22.10 -5.61 -7.77
N GLU A 532 -21.74 -5.90 -6.51
CA GLU A 532 -22.67 -5.93 -5.37
C GLU A 532 -22.54 -4.71 -4.45
N PHE A 533 -21.33 -4.19 -4.23
CA PHE A 533 -21.08 -3.09 -3.31
C PHE A 533 -19.84 -2.27 -3.66
N VAL A 534 -19.76 -1.06 -3.08
CA VAL A 534 -18.65 -0.12 -3.20
C VAL A 534 -17.49 -0.57 -2.30
N THR A 535 -16.29 -0.73 -2.86
CA THR A 535 -15.08 -1.04 -2.09
C THR A 535 -14.24 0.17 -1.73
N ALA A 536 -14.29 1.25 -2.53
CA ALA A 536 -13.67 2.53 -2.16
C ALA A 536 -14.32 3.73 -2.88
N ILE A 537 -14.38 4.88 -2.20
CA ILE A 537 -14.79 6.18 -2.78
C ILE A 537 -13.77 7.26 -2.41
N GLN A 538 -13.46 8.13 -3.37
CA GLN A 538 -12.72 9.37 -3.15
C GLN A 538 -13.44 10.51 -3.85
N LEU A 539 -13.77 11.59 -3.14
CA LEU A 539 -14.47 12.77 -3.67
C LEU A 539 -13.72 14.04 -3.26
N ASP A 540 -13.57 14.98 -4.18
CA ASP A 540 -13.05 16.32 -3.95
C ASP A 540 -13.95 17.33 -4.67
N THR A 541 -14.42 18.36 -3.96
CA THR A 541 -15.32 19.37 -4.55
C THR A 541 -14.91 20.80 -4.18
N LYS A 542 -15.16 21.71 -5.13
CA LYS A 542 -14.88 23.14 -5.10
C LYS A 542 -16.18 23.95 -4.87
N LEU A 543 -17.32 23.26 -4.72
CA LEU A 543 -18.65 23.85 -4.55
C LEU A 543 -19.02 24.04 -3.07
N ASP A 544 -19.85 25.05 -2.79
CA ASP A 544 -20.43 25.34 -1.47
C ASP A 544 -21.65 24.44 -1.14
N GLY A 545 -21.63 23.20 -1.62
CA GLY A 545 -22.72 22.22 -1.51
C GLY A 545 -23.15 21.63 -2.86
N ILE A 546 -23.74 20.43 -2.82
CA ILE A 546 -24.30 19.71 -3.97
C ILE A 546 -25.64 19.11 -3.50
N PRO A 547 -26.74 19.23 -4.27
CA PRO A 547 -28.01 18.61 -3.93
C PRO A 547 -27.88 17.08 -3.80
N ALA A 548 -28.51 16.48 -2.79
CA ALA A 548 -28.38 15.04 -2.50
C ALA A 548 -28.90 14.15 -3.65
N ASP A 549 -29.90 14.60 -4.39
CA ASP A 549 -30.42 13.96 -5.61
C ASP A 549 -29.42 14.00 -6.77
N VAL A 550 -28.68 15.10 -6.93
CA VAL A 550 -27.59 15.22 -7.91
C VAL A 550 -26.44 14.28 -7.56
N LEU A 551 -26.08 14.17 -6.28
CA LEU A 551 -25.05 13.25 -5.82
C LEU A 551 -25.48 11.78 -5.98
N ALA A 552 -26.70 11.43 -5.59
CA ALA A 552 -27.25 10.08 -5.76
C ALA A 552 -27.30 9.68 -7.24
N GLY A 553 -27.83 10.54 -8.12
CA GLY A 553 -27.85 10.28 -9.56
C GLY A 553 -26.45 10.12 -10.18
N ALA A 554 -25.46 10.86 -9.68
CA ALA A 554 -24.07 10.73 -10.10
C ALA A 554 -23.45 9.40 -9.61
N LEU A 555 -23.77 8.94 -8.40
CA LEU A 555 -23.37 7.63 -7.88
C LEU A 555 -24.03 6.47 -8.67
N THR A 556 -25.32 6.57 -9.00
CA THR A 556 -25.98 5.58 -9.88
C THR A 556 -25.30 5.53 -11.26
N GLN A 557 -24.98 6.67 -11.86
CA GLN A 557 -24.26 6.72 -13.13
C GLN A 557 -22.83 6.12 -13.02
N ALA A 558 -22.18 6.26 -11.87
CA ALA A 558 -20.90 5.62 -11.58
C ALA A 558 -21.03 4.09 -11.43
N ARG A 559 -22.13 3.61 -10.80
CA ARG A 559 -22.46 2.19 -10.67
C ARG A 559 -22.65 1.53 -12.03
N ASP A 560 -23.47 2.13 -12.89
CA ASP A 560 -23.72 1.63 -14.25
C ASP A 560 -22.40 1.53 -15.06
N ALA A 561 -21.55 2.55 -14.95
CA ALA A 561 -20.25 2.58 -15.61
C ALA A 561 -19.26 1.54 -15.03
N ARG A 562 -19.27 1.31 -13.71
CA ARG A 562 -18.48 0.28 -13.05
C ARG A 562 -18.88 -1.12 -13.50
N LEU A 563 -20.19 -1.39 -13.65
CA LEU A 563 -20.70 -2.66 -14.14
C LEU A 563 -20.24 -2.94 -15.57
N HIS A 564 -20.32 -1.96 -16.48
CA HIS A 564 -19.84 -2.14 -17.85
C HIS A 564 -18.33 -2.42 -17.93
N ILE A 565 -17.52 -1.78 -17.08
CA ILE A 565 -16.08 -2.07 -17.02
C ILE A 565 -15.82 -3.47 -16.45
N LEU A 566 -16.61 -3.93 -15.47
CA LEU A 566 -16.55 -5.31 -14.98
C LEU A 566 -16.95 -6.33 -16.05
N ASP A 567 -17.88 -6.00 -16.95
CA ASP A 567 -18.22 -6.86 -18.09
C ASP A 567 -17.01 -7.04 -19.02
N VAL A 568 -16.40 -5.94 -19.48
CA VAL A 568 -15.22 -6.00 -20.38
C VAL A 568 -13.99 -6.64 -19.71
N MET A 569 -13.78 -6.43 -18.41
CA MET A 569 -12.71 -7.14 -17.68
C MET A 569 -12.93 -8.65 -17.64
N ASN A 570 -14.19 -9.09 -17.51
CA ASN A 570 -14.60 -10.50 -17.49
C ASN A 570 -14.51 -11.17 -18.89
N GLU A 571 -14.38 -10.39 -19.97
CA GLU A 571 -14.06 -10.92 -21.32
C GLU A 571 -12.57 -11.27 -21.46
N ALA A 572 -11.69 -10.66 -20.65
CA ALA A 572 -10.25 -10.94 -20.64
C ALA A 572 -9.87 -12.06 -19.65
N ILE A 573 -10.49 -12.08 -18.46
CA ILE A 573 -10.32 -13.15 -17.45
C ILE A 573 -11.53 -13.17 -16.49
N ASP A 574 -12.18 -14.33 -16.35
CA ASP A 574 -13.41 -14.50 -15.55
C ASP A 574 -13.19 -15.23 -14.22
N ALA A 575 -12.16 -16.07 -14.13
CA ALA A 575 -11.71 -16.79 -12.94
C ALA A 575 -10.19 -16.65 -12.75
N PRO A 576 -9.63 -16.95 -11.56
CA PRO A 576 -8.19 -16.98 -11.35
C PRO A 576 -7.52 -18.09 -12.20
N ASP A 577 -6.39 -17.76 -12.83
CA ASP A 577 -5.57 -18.71 -13.59
C ASP A 577 -4.86 -19.74 -12.69
N GLU A 578 -4.28 -20.78 -13.28
CA GLU A 578 -3.30 -21.59 -12.58
C GLU A 578 -2.07 -20.74 -12.21
N MET A 579 -1.87 -20.50 -10.90
CA MET A 579 -0.72 -19.78 -10.36
C MET A 579 0.59 -20.19 -11.05
N SER A 580 1.31 -19.18 -11.58
CA SER A 580 2.51 -19.31 -12.41
C SER A 580 3.55 -20.32 -11.91
N PRO A 581 4.21 -21.10 -12.80
CA PRO A 581 5.28 -22.03 -12.43
C PRO A 581 6.56 -21.36 -11.91
N TYR A 582 6.65 -20.02 -11.98
CA TYR A 582 7.74 -19.26 -11.36
C TYR A 582 7.38 -18.72 -9.97
N ALA A 583 6.11 -18.81 -9.56
CA ALA A 583 5.71 -18.50 -8.20
C ALA A 583 6.13 -19.61 -7.23
N PRO A 584 6.58 -19.27 -6.01
CA PRO A 584 6.86 -20.29 -5.00
C PRO A 584 5.57 -21.03 -4.66
N ARG A 585 5.65 -22.33 -4.39
CA ARG A 585 4.50 -23.12 -3.90
C ARG A 585 4.55 -23.16 -2.38
N VAL A 586 3.57 -22.54 -1.72
CA VAL A 586 3.39 -22.59 -0.27
C VAL A 586 2.33 -23.65 0.08
N ILE A 587 2.70 -24.58 0.95
CA ILE A 587 1.82 -25.58 1.55
C ILE A 587 1.70 -25.28 3.05
N ALA A 588 0.48 -25.10 3.53
CA ALA A 588 0.19 -24.98 4.95
C ALA A 588 -0.03 -26.38 5.55
N VAL A 589 0.59 -26.66 6.70
CA VAL A 589 0.48 -27.93 7.44
C VAL A 589 0.17 -27.63 8.90
N LYS A 590 -0.90 -28.22 9.45
CA LYS A 590 -1.19 -28.11 10.88
C LYS A 590 -0.44 -29.20 11.66
N ILE A 591 0.35 -28.81 12.65
CA ILE A 591 1.03 -29.70 13.60
C ILE A 591 0.48 -29.49 15.01
N PRO A 592 0.58 -30.49 15.90
CA PRO A 592 0.27 -30.29 17.33
C PRO A 592 1.18 -29.22 17.95
N VAL A 593 0.62 -28.36 18.81
CA VAL A 593 1.35 -27.22 19.41
C VAL A 593 2.52 -27.69 20.29
N ASP A 594 2.39 -28.84 20.96
CA ASP A 594 3.47 -29.47 21.71
C ASP A 594 4.64 -29.94 20.83
N LYS A 595 4.41 -30.13 19.53
CA LYS A 595 5.41 -30.59 18.55
C LYS A 595 6.18 -29.47 17.84
N ILE A 596 5.77 -28.21 18.01
CA ILE A 596 6.51 -27.04 17.49
C ILE A 596 7.98 -27.09 17.95
N GLY A 597 8.23 -27.40 19.22
CA GLY A 597 9.59 -27.49 19.78
C GLY A 597 10.44 -28.63 19.20
N GLU A 598 9.82 -29.73 18.76
CA GLU A 598 10.52 -30.86 18.13
C GLU A 598 10.86 -30.56 16.66
N VAL A 599 9.96 -29.89 15.92
CA VAL A 599 10.18 -29.50 14.51
C VAL A 599 11.21 -28.35 14.40
N ILE A 600 11.20 -27.37 15.30
CA ILE A 600 12.24 -26.32 15.36
C ILE A 600 13.57 -26.94 15.83
N GLY A 601 13.54 -27.75 16.88
CA GLY A 601 14.72 -28.35 17.50
C GLY A 601 15.61 -27.33 18.24
N PRO A 602 16.67 -27.80 18.93
CA PRO A 602 17.52 -26.94 19.75
C PRO A 602 18.20 -25.87 18.90
N LYS A 603 17.95 -24.59 19.23
CA LYS A 603 18.42 -23.39 18.50
C LYS A 603 18.02 -23.36 17.02
N GLY A 604 16.89 -23.96 16.64
CA GLY A 604 16.44 -24.02 15.25
C GLY A 604 17.22 -25.02 14.38
N LYS A 605 18.01 -25.92 14.97
CA LYS A 605 18.83 -26.86 14.18
C LYS A 605 17.97 -27.73 13.25
N MET A 606 16.82 -28.20 13.71
CA MET A 606 16.01 -29.16 12.93
C MET A 606 15.32 -28.46 11.75
N ILE A 607 14.65 -27.33 12.00
CA ILE A 607 14.05 -26.53 10.93
C ILE A 607 15.09 -26.00 9.92
N ASN A 608 16.31 -25.65 10.37
CA ASN A 608 17.39 -25.29 9.45
C ASN A 608 17.88 -26.48 8.63
N GLN A 609 18.02 -27.67 9.23
CA GLN A 609 18.40 -28.88 8.49
C GLN A 609 17.36 -29.24 7.42
N ILE A 610 16.07 -29.15 7.72
CA ILE A 610 15.00 -29.41 6.73
C ILE A 610 15.09 -28.41 5.56
N GLN A 611 15.33 -27.13 5.84
CA GLN A 611 15.51 -26.10 4.80
C GLN A 611 16.79 -26.34 3.95
N GLU A 612 17.90 -26.73 4.58
CA GLU A 612 19.16 -27.08 3.89
C GLU A 612 19.03 -28.35 3.03
N ASP A 613 18.35 -29.38 3.52
CA ASP A 613 18.20 -30.69 2.85
C ASP A 613 17.18 -30.64 1.68
N THR A 614 16.19 -29.75 1.74
CA THR A 614 15.08 -29.69 0.77
C THR A 614 15.06 -28.45 -0.11
N GLY A 615 15.82 -27.40 0.23
CA GLY A 615 15.76 -26.10 -0.45
C GLY A 615 14.47 -25.30 -0.19
N ALA A 616 13.55 -25.81 0.65
CA ALA A 616 12.36 -25.08 1.08
C ALA A 616 12.69 -24.02 2.15
N ASP A 617 11.80 -23.05 2.29
CA ASP A 617 11.73 -22.04 3.36
C ASP A 617 10.62 -22.49 4.32
N LEU A 618 10.90 -22.52 5.64
CA LEU A 618 9.95 -22.99 6.64
C LEU A 618 9.68 -21.91 7.70
N SER A 619 8.40 -21.56 7.86
CA SER A 619 7.91 -20.67 8.90
C SER A 619 6.87 -21.40 9.76
N ILE A 620 6.92 -21.22 11.08
CA ILE A 620 6.03 -21.86 12.04
C ILE A 620 5.40 -20.79 12.93
N GLU A 621 4.07 -20.76 12.95
CA GLU A 621 3.26 -19.90 13.83
C GLU A 621 3.04 -20.57 15.19
N ASP A 622 2.83 -19.79 16.24
CA ASP A 622 2.61 -20.28 17.63
C ASP A 622 1.35 -21.16 17.78
N ASP A 623 0.44 -21.13 16.80
CA ASP A 623 -0.80 -21.93 16.77
C ASP A 623 -0.63 -23.33 16.13
N GLY A 624 0.61 -23.70 15.77
CA GLY A 624 0.93 -24.97 15.12
C GLY A 624 0.75 -24.97 13.61
N THR A 625 0.57 -23.82 12.96
CA THR A 625 0.57 -23.73 11.49
C THR A 625 2.01 -23.63 10.97
N VAL A 626 2.43 -24.61 10.18
CA VAL A 626 3.70 -24.59 9.43
C VAL A 626 3.41 -24.16 8.00
N TYR A 627 3.96 -23.03 7.59
CA TYR A 627 4.05 -22.64 6.18
C TYR A 627 5.37 -23.15 5.61
N ILE A 628 5.27 -24.12 4.72
CA ILE A 628 6.38 -24.69 3.97
C ILE A 628 6.30 -24.10 2.57
N GLY A 629 7.38 -23.54 2.02
CA GLY A 629 7.36 -23.08 0.64
C GLY A 629 8.66 -23.30 -0.10
N ALA A 630 8.58 -23.66 -1.38
CA ALA A 630 9.76 -23.87 -2.22
C ALA A 630 9.57 -23.31 -3.63
N THR A 631 10.66 -23.33 -4.42
CA THR A 631 10.68 -22.96 -5.85
C THR A 631 9.86 -23.88 -6.75
N ASP A 632 9.51 -25.06 -6.25
CA ASP A 632 8.88 -26.14 -7.01
C ASP A 632 8.11 -27.08 -6.06
N GLY A 633 7.14 -27.81 -6.62
CA GLY A 633 6.30 -28.74 -5.85
C GLY A 633 7.06 -29.87 -5.16
N PRO A 634 7.99 -30.59 -5.82
CA PRO A 634 8.75 -31.68 -5.21
C PRO A 634 9.52 -31.27 -3.95
N SER A 635 10.16 -30.10 -3.96
CA SER A 635 10.90 -29.58 -2.81
C SER A 635 9.98 -29.24 -1.62
N ALA A 636 8.81 -28.63 -1.90
CA ALA A 636 7.80 -28.36 -0.88
C ALA A 636 7.18 -29.65 -0.30
N GLU A 637 6.94 -30.67 -1.12
CA GLU A 637 6.46 -31.99 -0.70
C GLU A 637 7.49 -32.76 0.13
N ALA A 638 8.78 -32.69 -0.23
CA ALA A 638 9.87 -33.29 0.55
C ALA A 638 9.94 -32.67 1.97
N ALA A 639 9.86 -31.34 2.06
CA ALA A 639 9.78 -30.63 3.33
C ALA A 639 8.50 -30.97 4.11
N ARG A 640 7.34 -31.10 3.44
CA ARG A 640 6.08 -31.55 4.05
C ARG A 640 6.19 -32.96 4.64
N ALA A 641 6.86 -33.87 3.95
CA ALA A 641 7.13 -35.22 4.46
C ALA A 641 8.05 -35.17 5.70
N ALA A 642 9.12 -34.38 5.67
CA ALA A 642 10.05 -34.22 6.80
C ALA A 642 9.36 -33.63 8.05
N VAL A 643 8.57 -32.57 7.89
CA VAL A 643 7.79 -31.95 8.99
C VAL A 643 6.77 -32.95 9.55
N ASN A 644 6.01 -33.64 8.70
CA ASN A 644 5.03 -34.63 9.18
C ASN A 644 5.68 -35.83 9.87
N ALA A 645 6.86 -36.27 9.43
CA ALA A 645 7.58 -37.37 10.09
C ALA A 645 8.03 -37.03 11.52
N ILE A 646 8.18 -35.73 11.86
CA ILE A 646 8.52 -35.26 13.21
C ILE A 646 7.27 -34.93 14.02
N ALA A 647 6.28 -34.27 13.41
CA ALA A 647 5.07 -33.80 14.08
C ALA A 647 4.02 -34.92 14.31
N ASN A 648 3.84 -35.78 13.31
CA ASN A 648 2.97 -36.96 13.35
C ASN A 648 3.80 -38.24 13.11
N PRO A 649 4.77 -38.55 14.00
CA PRO A 649 5.65 -39.69 13.81
C PRO A 649 4.85 -40.97 14.01
N GLN A 650 4.38 -41.60 12.92
CA GLN A 650 3.54 -42.81 12.93
C GLN A 650 3.95 -43.75 14.06
N MET A 651 2.99 -44.09 14.93
CA MET A 651 3.20 -45.17 15.88
C MET A 651 3.21 -46.46 15.09
N PRO A 652 4.28 -47.27 15.15
CA PRO A 652 4.27 -48.56 14.50
C PRO A 652 3.11 -49.40 15.02
N GLU A 653 2.42 -50.11 14.13
CA GLU A 653 1.29 -50.94 14.54
C GLU A 653 1.78 -52.27 15.14
N VAL A 654 1.00 -52.85 16.06
CA VAL A 654 1.35 -54.15 16.65
C VAL A 654 1.19 -55.23 15.58
N GLY A 655 2.29 -55.90 15.26
CA GLY A 655 2.45 -56.81 14.11
C GLY A 655 3.34 -56.27 12.98
N GLU A 656 3.74 -55.00 13.02
CA GLU A 656 4.62 -54.40 12.00
C GLU A 656 6.08 -54.85 12.14
N ARG A 657 6.77 -55.05 11.01
CA ARG A 657 8.12 -55.64 10.93
C ARG A 657 9.17 -54.64 10.49
N PHE A 658 10.28 -54.60 11.23
CA PHE A 658 11.39 -53.66 11.03
C PHE A 658 12.72 -54.40 10.90
N LEU A 659 13.58 -53.96 9.97
CA LEU A 659 15.00 -54.32 9.94
C LEU A 659 15.79 -53.36 10.85
N GLY A 660 15.56 -53.50 12.16
CA GLY A 660 16.13 -52.61 13.17
C GLY A 660 17.62 -52.86 13.43
N THR A 661 18.32 -51.87 14.00
CA THR A 661 19.75 -51.98 14.32
C THR A 661 19.97 -51.96 15.84
N VAL A 662 20.75 -52.91 16.37
CA VAL A 662 21.07 -53.00 17.81
C VAL A 662 21.93 -51.80 18.24
N VAL A 663 21.36 -50.93 19.07
CA VAL A 663 22.05 -49.74 19.60
C VAL A 663 22.79 -50.07 20.91
N LYS A 664 22.20 -50.92 21.75
CA LYS A 664 22.71 -51.20 23.09
C LYS A 664 22.25 -52.56 23.63
N THR A 665 23.20 -53.36 24.11
CA THR A 665 22.93 -54.59 24.87
C THR A 665 22.72 -54.31 26.37
N THR A 666 21.99 -55.20 27.03
CA THR A 666 21.84 -55.25 28.50
C THR A 666 21.66 -56.70 28.95
N THR A 667 21.76 -56.96 30.26
CA THR A 667 21.58 -58.29 30.86
C THR A 667 20.17 -58.89 30.69
N PHE A 668 19.17 -58.11 30.27
CA PHE A 668 17.78 -58.55 30.09
C PHE A 668 17.25 -58.42 28.64
N GLY A 669 18.06 -57.91 27.70
CA GLY A 669 17.66 -57.74 26.30
C GLY A 669 18.54 -56.76 25.53
N ALA A 670 18.21 -56.57 24.25
CA ALA A 670 18.85 -55.60 23.37
C ALA A 670 17.89 -54.47 23.01
N PHE A 671 18.36 -53.23 23.02
CA PHE A 671 17.66 -52.08 22.44
C PHE A 671 17.98 -52.02 20.95
N VAL A 672 16.92 -52.02 20.14
CA VAL A 672 16.97 -52.02 18.67
C VAL A 672 16.28 -50.77 18.17
N SER A 673 16.99 -49.92 17.42
CA SER A 673 16.39 -48.75 16.79
C SER A 673 15.53 -49.17 15.62
N LEU A 674 14.29 -48.68 15.60
CA LEU A 674 13.28 -48.99 14.57
C LEU A 674 13.12 -47.81 13.60
N LEU A 675 13.09 -46.61 14.18
CA LEU A 675 12.99 -45.31 13.52
C LEU A 675 13.91 -44.32 14.27
N PRO A 676 14.38 -43.22 13.64
CA PRO A 676 15.20 -42.22 14.31
C PRO A 676 14.55 -41.72 15.62
N GLY A 677 15.22 -41.96 16.75
CA GLY A 677 14.72 -41.59 18.08
C GLY A 677 13.70 -42.54 18.73
N LYS A 678 13.30 -43.64 18.07
CA LYS A 678 12.43 -44.69 18.64
C LYS A 678 13.14 -46.04 18.70
N ASP A 679 13.57 -46.42 19.91
CA ASP A 679 14.17 -47.72 20.21
C ASP A 679 13.14 -48.66 20.86
N GLY A 680 13.07 -49.91 20.40
CA GLY A 680 12.31 -51.00 21.03
C GLY A 680 13.20 -51.98 21.80
N LEU A 681 12.63 -52.65 22.79
CA LEU A 681 13.33 -53.65 23.60
C LEU A 681 13.04 -55.06 23.09
N LEU A 682 14.07 -55.72 22.56
CA LEU A 682 14.09 -57.15 22.28
C LEU A 682 14.52 -57.91 23.54
N HIS A 683 13.54 -58.42 24.30
CA HIS A 683 13.78 -59.10 25.57
C HIS A 683 14.55 -60.42 25.39
N ILE A 684 15.36 -60.81 26.39
CA ILE A 684 16.22 -62.01 26.33
C ILE A 684 15.47 -63.33 26.02
N SER A 685 14.17 -63.41 26.33
CA SER A 685 13.32 -64.54 25.94
C SER A 685 13.09 -64.66 24.43
N GLU A 686 13.04 -63.54 23.72
CA GLU A 686 12.90 -63.48 22.26
C GLU A 686 14.27 -63.66 21.60
N VAL A 687 15.35 -63.07 22.16
CA VAL A 687 16.74 -63.31 21.70
C VAL A 687 17.11 -64.81 21.71
N ARG A 688 16.56 -65.61 22.64
CA ARG A 688 16.74 -67.08 22.67
C ARG A 688 16.18 -67.80 21.44
N LYS A 689 15.23 -67.22 20.70
CA LYS A 689 14.70 -67.81 19.45
C LYS A 689 15.74 -67.81 18.33
N LEU A 690 16.52 -66.73 18.21
CA LEU A 690 17.64 -66.61 17.24
C LEU A 690 18.68 -67.75 17.35
N VAL A 691 18.72 -68.44 18.49
CA VAL A 691 19.68 -69.53 18.77
C VAL A 691 18.98 -70.88 18.97
N GLY A 692 17.77 -71.04 18.42
CA GLY A 692 17.01 -72.30 18.46
C GLY A 692 16.61 -72.73 19.88
N GLY A 693 16.29 -71.78 20.76
CA GLY A 693 15.86 -72.03 22.13
C GLY A 693 16.97 -72.42 23.12
N LYS A 694 18.24 -72.41 22.69
CA LYS A 694 19.39 -72.67 23.57
C LYS A 694 19.47 -71.63 24.69
N ARG A 695 19.96 -72.05 25.87
CA ARG A 695 20.20 -71.14 26.99
C ARG A 695 21.39 -70.23 26.66
N ILE A 696 21.10 -68.94 26.54
CA ILE A 696 22.08 -67.86 26.47
C ILE A 696 22.39 -67.38 27.89
N ASP A 697 23.66 -67.16 28.21
CA ASP A 697 24.10 -66.59 29.49
C ASP A 697 24.39 -65.07 29.41
N ALA A 698 24.86 -64.51 28.28
CA ALA A 698 24.87 -63.06 28.03
C ALA A 698 24.28 -62.69 26.64
N VAL A 699 23.50 -61.59 26.56
CA VAL A 699 22.89 -61.12 25.28
C VAL A 699 23.96 -60.75 24.24
N GLU A 700 25.13 -60.33 24.71
CA GLU A 700 26.31 -59.96 23.92
C GLU A 700 26.95 -61.15 23.17
N ASP A 701 26.67 -62.38 23.60
CA ASP A 701 27.11 -63.61 22.92
C ASP A 701 26.40 -63.81 21.56
N VAL A 702 25.26 -63.13 21.35
CA VAL A 702 24.31 -63.37 20.25
C VAL A 702 24.01 -62.12 19.43
N LEU A 703 23.95 -60.94 20.08
CA LEU A 703 23.64 -59.67 19.43
C LEU A 703 24.74 -58.65 19.70
N LYS A 704 25.45 -58.26 18.64
CA LYS A 704 26.49 -57.23 18.67
C LYS A 704 25.90 -55.84 18.40
N ILE A 705 26.45 -54.82 19.04
CA ILE A 705 26.09 -53.42 18.76
C ILE A 705 26.43 -53.11 17.30
N GLY A 706 25.48 -52.51 16.56
CA GLY A 706 25.56 -52.28 15.12
C GLY A 706 25.00 -53.41 14.24
N GLN A 707 24.63 -54.56 14.81
CA GLN A 707 24.00 -55.66 14.07
C GLN A 707 22.57 -55.31 13.66
N LYS A 708 22.19 -55.63 12.41
CA LYS A 708 20.80 -55.55 11.94
C LYS A 708 20.04 -56.84 12.26
N VAL A 709 18.78 -56.73 12.65
CA VAL A 709 17.91 -57.85 13.04
C VAL A 709 16.49 -57.58 12.55
N GLN A 710 15.81 -58.58 11.97
CA GLN A 710 14.37 -58.50 11.71
C GLN A 710 13.60 -58.67 13.03
N VAL A 711 12.80 -57.67 13.37
CA VAL A 711 12.01 -57.63 14.60
C VAL A 711 10.57 -57.20 14.30
N GLU A 712 9.61 -57.81 15.00
CA GLU A 712 8.18 -57.50 14.90
C GLU A 712 7.73 -56.78 16.17
N LEU A 713 6.93 -55.70 16.05
CA LEU A 713 6.40 -55.01 17.23
C LEU A 713 5.30 -55.85 17.87
N LYS A 714 5.56 -56.35 19.08
CA LYS A 714 4.70 -57.30 19.79
C LYS A 714 3.66 -56.63 20.69
N GLU A 715 4.04 -55.53 21.34
CA GLU A 715 3.20 -54.82 22.33
C GLU A 715 3.71 -53.39 22.54
N ILE A 716 2.81 -52.48 22.89
CA ILE A 716 3.13 -51.13 23.37
C ILE A 716 2.66 -51.02 24.83
N ASP A 717 3.60 -50.92 25.76
CA ASP A 717 3.34 -50.64 27.18
C ASP A 717 2.55 -49.32 27.30
N PRO A 718 1.53 -49.19 28.18
CA PRO A 718 0.86 -47.91 28.45
C PRO A 718 1.79 -46.76 28.91
N ARG A 719 3.08 -47.03 29.17
CA ARG A 719 4.16 -46.05 29.35
C ARG A 719 4.93 -45.69 28.06
N GLY A 720 4.41 -46.06 26.89
CA GLY A 720 4.99 -45.76 25.58
C GLY A 720 6.21 -46.60 25.19
N LYS A 721 6.44 -47.75 25.82
CA LYS A 721 7.59 -48.62 25.51
C LYS A 721 7.23 -49.67 24.48
N LEU A 722 8.07 -49.80 23.45
CA LEU A 722 7.92 -50.76 22.37
C LEU A 722 8.59 -52.10 22.74
N SER A 723 7.81 -53.18 22.79
CA SER A 723 8.30 -54.54 23.05
C SER A 723 8.40 -55.35 21.77
N LEU A 724 9.58 -55.89 21.48
CA LEU A 724 9.89 -56.55 20.20
C LEU A 724 9.90 -58.08 20.32
N ALA A 725 9.48 -58.75 19.25
CA ALA A 725 9.67 -60.17 18.99
C ALA A 725 10.68 -60.38 17.85
N VAL A 726 11.26 -61.58 17.78
CA VAL A 726 12.07 -62.03 16.63
C VAL A 726 11.15 -62.61 15.56
N VAL A 727 11.37 -62.25 14.30
CA VAL A 727 10.78 -62.95 13.15
C VAL A 727 11.61 -64.21 12.88
N GLU A 728 11.00 -65.39 13.02
CA GLU A 728 11.64 -66.67 12.68
C GLU A 728 11.57 -66.89 11.15
N GLU A 729 12.67 -66.62 10.45
CA GLU A 729 12.83 -67.07 9.06
C GLU A 729 13.04 -68.60 9.03
N ALA A 730 12.18 -69.29 8.27
CA ALA A 730 12.27 -70.73 8.12
C ALA A 730 13.47 -71.10 7.24
N ALA A 731 14.55 -71.57 7.86
CA ALA A 731 15.79 -71.88 7.16
C ALA A 731 15.65 -73.04 6.17
N SER A 732 15.62 -72.72 4.87
CA SER A 732 16.08 -73.62 3.81
C SER A 732 17.57 -73.38 3.59
N ALA A 733 18.41 -74.19 4.22
CA ALA A 733 19.86 -74.16 4.00
C ALA A 733 20.24 -74.96 2.73
N ASP A 734 21.18 -74.41 1.98
CA ASP A 734 22.28 -75.17 1.37
C ASP A 734 23.51 -74.24 1.44
N ASP A 735 24.58 -74.68 2.11
CA ASP A 735 25.80 -73.90 2.35
C ASP A 735 26.82 -74.07 1.22
N ALA A 736 27.59 -73.02 0.91
CA ALA A 736 28.99 -73.12 0.41
C ALA A 736 29.69 -71.74 0.29
N ASP A 737 30.16 -71.22 1.42
CA ASP A 737 31.48 -70.59 1.67
C ASP A 737 32.23 -69.74 0.60
N ASP A 738 32.52 -68.51 1.04
CA ASP A 738 33.84 -67.82 1.04
C ASP A 738 34.66 -67.56 -0.25
N ALA A 739 34.61 -66.28 -0.63
CA ALA A 739 35.69 -65.30 -0.40
C ALA A 739 36.67 -64.88 -1.53
N ALA A 740 37.03 -63.59 -1.41
CA ALA A 740 38.17 -62.86 -1.97
C ALA A 740 38.12 -62.33 -3.43
N ASP A 741 38.17 -61.00 -3.50
CA ASP A 741 38.57 -60.12 -4.59
C ASP A 741 39.26 -60.72 -5.84
N SER A 742 38.80 -60.31 -7.03
CA SER A 742 39.38 -59.09 -7.64
C SER A 742 38.68 -58.62 -8.93
N ALA A 743 39.02 -57.38 -9.28
CA ALA A 743 38.49 -56.56 -10.38
C ALA A 743 38.25 -57.23 -11.75
N GLY A 744 37.18 -56.79 -12.43
CA GLY A 744 36.98 -57.03 -13.86
C GLY A 744 35.59 -56.59 -14.34
N HIS A 745 35.49 -55.42 -14.96
CA HIS A 745 34.39 -55.14 -15.90
C HIS A 745 34.69 -55.88 -17.20
N ASP A 746 33.67 -56.51 -17.79
CA ASP A 746 33.66 -56.70 -19.24
C ASP A 746 32.22 -56.66 -19.76
N ALA A 747 32.03 -56.00 -20.90
CA ALA A 747 30.76 -55.92 -21.62
C ALA A 747 31.06 -56.10 -23.11
N PRO A 748 30.39 -57.02 -23.82
CA PRO A 748 30.83 -57.46 -25.14
C PRO A 748 30.67 -56.36 -26.20
N ALA A 749 31.67 -56.26 -27.08
CA ALA A 749 31.71 -55.29 -28.17
C ALA A 749 31.24 -55.87 -29.51
N ALA A 750 30.71 -55.01 -30.39
CA ALA A 750 30.66 -55.15 -31.85
C ALA A 750 30.04 -53.88 -32.48
N ASP A 751 30.35 -53.43 -33.71
CA ASP A 751 31.59 -53.52 -34.51
C ASP A 751 31.44 -52.55 -35.71
N ALA A 752 32.51 -51.86 -36.17
CA ALA A 752 32.63 -51.15 -37.46
C ALA A 752 33.95 -50.34 -37.58
N ALA A 753 34.60 -50.39 -38.75
CA ALA A 753 35.86 -49.69 -39.04
C ALA A 753 35.83 -48.80 -40.31
N ASP A 754 36.94 -48.04 -40.47
CA ASP A 754 37.58 -47.49 -41.69
C ASP A 754 36.88 -46.38 -42.52
N ALA A 755 37.59 -45.48 -43.25
CA ALA A 755 39.00 -45.03 -43.24
C ALA A 755 39.20 -43.81 -44.21
N VAL A 756 40.46 -43.38 -44.46
CA VAL A 756 40.93 -42.52 -45.60
C VAL A 756 40.53 -41.02 -45.49
N SER A 757 41.40 -40.10 -45.02
CA SER A 757 42.45 -39.29 -45.74
C SER A 757 41.89 -38.16 -46.66
N THR A 758 42.58 -37.05 -46.99
CA THR A 758 44.03 -36.70 -47.02
C THR A 758 44.27 -35.16 -46.97
N ASP A 759 45.52 -34.71 -46.79
CA ASP A 759 46.12 -33.38 -47.13
C ASP A 759 45.63 -32.08 -46.40
N GLY A 760 46.43 -31.00 -46.24
CA GLY A 760 47.89 -30.84 -46.39
C GLY A 760 48.40 -29.38 -46.63
N ALA A 761 49.21 -28.82 -45.71
CA ALA A 761 49.95 -27.51 -45.79
C ALA A 761 49.05 -26.23 -45.90
N SER A 762 49.45 -24.94 -45.75
CA SER A 762 50.66 -24.15 -45.37
C SER A 762 50.20 -22.67 -45.16
N SER A 763 50.87 -21.68 -44.53
CA SER A 763 52.16 -21.50 -43.82
C SER A 763 52.09 -20.22 -42.91
N ASP A 764 53.23 -19.56 -42.59
CA ASP A 764 53.44 -18.48 -41.61
C ASP A 764 52.92 -17.05 -41.95
N GLY A 765 52.89 -16.16 -40.93
CA GLY A 765 52.67 -14.70 -41.05
C GLY A 765 51.65 -14.15 -40.04
N ASP A 766 51.92 -13.92 -38.73
CA ASP A 766 52.83 -12.96 -38.05
C ASP A 766 52.04 -11.77 -37.43
N ASP A 767 52.67 -11.13 -36.44
CA ASP A 767 52.31 -9.89 -35.71
C ASP A 767 51.13 -9.85 -34.70
N GLY A 768 51.37 -9.16 -33.57
CA GLY A 768 50.38 -8.21 -33.03
C GLY A 768 49.57 -8.49 -31.74
N GLN A 769 50.21 -8.72 -30.58
CA GLN A 769 49.81 -8.20 -29.22
C GLN A 769 48.38 -8.53 -28.64
N GLU A 770 48.13 -8.64 -27.33
CA GLU A 770 48.99 -8.59 -26.13
C GLU A 770 48.46 -9.52 -25.01
N ARG A 771 49.30 -9.78 -23.99
CA ARG A 771 48.96 -10.50 -22.74
C ARG A 771 48.68 -9.48 -21.62
N GLY A 772 47.99 -9.77 -20.52
CA GLY A 772 47.42 -11.05 -20.06
C GLY A 772 46.97 -10.97 -18.58
N GLU A 773 46.84 -12.14 -17.94
CA GLU A 773 46.16 -12.32 -16.65
C GLU A 773 46.98 -12.11 -15.34
N ARG A 774 46.23 -11.88 -14.25
CA ARG A 774 46.41 -12.37 -12.84
C ARG A 774 47.48 -11.79 -11.87
N ARG A 775 46.92 -11.05 -10.89
CA ARG A 775 47.11 -11.21 -9.42
C ARG A 775 48.56 -10.93 -8.85
N PRO A 776 48.91 -11.23 -7.56
CA PRO A 776 48.91 -10.16 -6.53
C PRO A 776 50.14 -10.14 -5.59
N ARG A 777 50.32 -9.08 -4.76
CA ARG A 777 50.96 -9.18 -3.41
C ARG A 777 50.80 -7.94 -2.51
N ASN A 778 51.51 -7.88 -1.37
CA ASN A 778 51.05 -7.30 -0.11
C ASN A 778 52.16 -6.56 0.69
N ARG A 779 51.78 -5.53 1.47
CA ARG A 779 52.41 -4.97 2.70
C ARG A 779 53.67 -4.05 2.67
N ARG A 780 53.52 -2.93 3.42
CA ARG A 780 54.52 -2.11 4.19
C ARG A 780 55.46 -1.21 3.35
N ARG A 781 55.91 -0.03 3.81
CA ARG A 781 56.05 0.57 5.17
C ARG A 781 56.16 2.12 5.11
N GLY A 782 55.69 2.88 6.13
CA GLY A 782 55.98 4.32 6.27
C GLY A 782 55.22 5.01 7.42
N GLY A 783 55.73 6.13 7.98
CA GLY A 783 55.05 6.90 9.05
C GLY A 783 55.96 7.88 9.83
N ARG A 784 55.38 8.58 10.84
CA ARG A 784 55.83 9.83 11.54
C ARG A 784 55.38 11.12 10.81
N GLY A 785 55.10 12.25 11.48
CA GLY A 785 55.15 12.57 12.93
C GLY A 785 54.39 13.87 13.29
N ARG A 786 54.33 14.23 14.60
CA ARG A 786 53.57 15.38 15.16
C ARG A 786 54.40 16.69 15.25
N GLY A 787 53.72 17.83 15.40
CA GLY A 787 54.27 19.09 15.94
C GLY A 787 53.15 20.09 16.34
N HIS A 788 53.34 20.85 17.43
CA HIS A 788 52.45 21.92 17.93
C HIS A 788 53.22 23.26 17.97
N GLY A 789 52.50 24.39 18.03
CA GLY A 789 53.05 25.72 18.31
C GLY A 789 51.95 26.74 18.64
N GLU A 790 52.27 27.77 19.42
CA GLU A 790 51.36 28.79 19.99
C GLU A 790 51.88 30.21 19.68
N GLY A 791 51.09 31.27 19.98
CA GLY A 791 51.64 32.58 20.41
C GLY A 791 51.49 33.84 19.53
N ALA A 792 50.38 34.55 19.72
CA ALA A 792 50.23 35.98 20.11
C ALA A 792 50.89 37.20 19.37
N ASP A 793 50.16 38.34 19.50
CA ASP A 793 50.55 39.77 19.63
C ASP A 793 50.81 40.74 18.44
N GLY A 794 50.32 41.99 18.61
CA GLY A 794 50.60 43.24 17.85
C GLY A 794 49.54 43.63 16.78
N ALA A 795 48.58 44.56 16.96
CA ALA A 795 48.58 45.99 17.39
C ALA A 795 49.23 46.96 16.36
N HIS A 796 48.76 48.19 16.07
CA HIS A 796 47.64 49.07 16.51
C HIS A 796 47.39 50.13 15.38
N ALA A 797 46.35 50.96 15.24
CA ALA A 797 45.07 51.25 15.94
C ALA A 797 43.97 51.50 14.85
N GLY A 798 42.93 52.35 14.89
CA GLY A 798 42.36 53.41 15.78
C GLY A 798 41.44 54.33 14.92
N ASP A 799 40.54 55.20 15.41
CA ASP A 799 40.04 55.50 16.78
C ASP A 799 38.71 56.34 16.70
N SER A 800 38.13 56.72 17.86
CA SER A 800 36.98 57.62 18.14
C SER A 800 35.56 57.01 18.25
N ALA A 801 34.72 57.58 19.14
CA ALA A 801 33.52 56.94 19.71
C ALA A 801 32.47 57.93 20.29
N GLY A 802 31.29 57.41 20.66
CA GLY A 802 30.17 58.05 21.40
C GLY A 802 28.88 57.22 21.19
N ALA A 803 28.25 56.62 22.21
CA ALA A 803 27.38 57.20 23.26
C ALA A 803 26.00 57.65 22.71
N SER A 804 24.84 57.36 23.31
CA SER A 804 24.51 56.73 24.62
C SER A 804 23.06 56.19 24.69
N ASP A 805 22.85 55.16 25.53
CA ASP A 805 21.71 54.86 26.42
C ASP A 805 20.20 54.90 26.01
N GLU A 806 19.45 54.02 26.70
CA GLU A 806 18.00 54.00 27.03
C GLU A 806 16.91 54.12 25.93
N ALA A 807 16.30 52.97 25.58
CA ALA A 807 14.84 52.73 25.57
C ALA A 807 14.50 51.23 25.46
#